data_AF-A0A811MHP5-F1
#
_entry.id   AF-A0A811MHP5-F1
#
_cell.length_a   1.000
_cell.length_b   1.000
_cell.length_c   1.000
_cell.angle_alpha   90.00
_cell.angle_beta   90.00
_cell.angle_gamma   90.00
#
_symmetry.space_group_name_H-M   'P 1'
#
loop_
_entity.id
_entity.type
_entity.pdbx_description
1 polymer ?
#
loop_
_entity_poly.entity_id
_entity_poly.type
_entity_poly.pdbx_seq_one_letter_code
_entity_poly.pdbx_strand_id
1 'polypeptide(L)'
;MAASLSKHLRLRLRGGGEHCLLPSRASTSHTSSPAPPPPSRPPAAAEPPPPPGAGKEASAWSKLFLFAPGAITFGLGTWQLFRRQEKIEMLDYRTRRLEMDPMAWNEVASSTALRDPAALEFRKIVCEGDFDEEKSVFVGPRSRSISGVTENGYYVITPLIPRSTESGSLQSPILVNRGWVPRGWRDKNVKDLQILDEASESPEAVKKPDEKGSWWKFWSNRPKSSPEIEKPRIPPVRVIGVIRGSEKPSVFVPANEPSSGQWFYVDVPMIARACGLPENTVYIEDINEDVSPTNPYPVPKDVNTLIRHSVMPEDHLKYTFTWYTLSAAVTYMASKRIKAKKPKMSAIMLCTCSGGQSKFEDLPRSPESLATRDFSENCSSSKIASRETTPDDSQVNEVESDLKETLSLNYEEARALLGRLEHQRGNFDAALQVLQGIDIRSLRPRMTSAIAESIKPRTPPRSSRRKSSQGNGMLVHMSMHSVSLLLEAILLKAKSLDTLGRVADAAEECRTIIDIIESAWPYDVPDGTAEDCKLIDIFHSALEYLPKLWMRSGCFDEAVIAYRRALAKPWNLDSQRSAKLQKDLAVTLLYCGVEVTFPQEFAQERSLVTPGNNLEEAILLLLMLTRKLSLREIQWDPDLVNHLMYALSLSGHYEVLASHLEMLLPGTYTRSERWYILALCYSAAGMDDSALNIIRNGFSVLERKGKPHVPSLLLGAKLCCKNPKHASEGIKFANKAMKSFRSHDLHFISTAKHFLGVCYGPFSRSSTSHLEKSRLEDNALRLLQDAATTAKYNPEIMYSLAWENAMQRKLNAAVESATECLEMVMGGSVSGWKLLILVLSAQQNLQEAEAVADFAMDEAEKNDQLDILRLKAQIQASRGQFKSAVESFRVLLATIQVKKEVWKSTTCNEVKCLQKLEMDSWLDLASIYSKLEAWHDSNICLDKAISIDFFHPKCWHVRGLLLEAQFLHKEALMAFSFALSIDPDYVPAMVCMAGILRNIGGNSLSIARTYLRNALRLEPTHHRAWLILGLVLKAEGSLQEAADCFKAAYELRELSPIQDFSEQLPIMLH
;
A
#
# COMPACT_ATOMS: atom_id res chain seq x y z
N MET A 1 8.52 44.40 12.04
CA MET A 1 8.90 42.98 11.94
C MET A 1 8.76 42.43 10.52
N ALA A 2 7.69 42.77 9.77
CA ALA A 2 7.50 42.43 8.34
C ALA A 2 8.71 42.69 7.40
N ALA A 3 9.38 43.84 7.50
CA ALA A 3 10.57 44.12 6.69
C ALA A 3 11.83 43.38 7.17
N SER A 4 11.82 42.84 8.40
CA SER A 4 12.95 42.16 9.03
C SER A 4 12.98 40.69 8.62
N LEU A 5 11.88 39.94 8.72
CA LEU A 5 11.83 38.52 8.32
C LEU A 5 12.05 38.33 6.81
N SER A 6 11.41 39.17 5.98
CA SER A 6 11.64 39.21 4.53
C SER A 6 13.09 39.58 4.17
N LYS A 7 13.70 40.60 4.83
CA LYS A 7 15.13 40.89 4.66
C LYS A 7 16.03 39.79 5.17
N HIS A 8 15.69 39.15 6.30
CA HIS A 8 16.53 38.18 6.97
C HIS A 8 16.60 36.87 6.19
N LEU A 9 15.47 36.43 5.60
CA LEU A 9 15.41 35.34 4.63
C LEU A 9 16.15 35.71 3.33
N ARG A 10 15.95 36.92 2.78
CA ARG A 10 16.69 37.42 1.60
C ARG A 10 18.21 37.53 1.81
N LEU A 11 18.66 37.91 3.01
CA LEU A 11 20.08 38.09 3.34
C LEU A 11 20.80 36.76 3.63
N ARG A 12 20.11 35.77 4.23
CA ARG A 12 20.70 34.45 4.50
C ARG A 12 20.71 33.54 3.27
N LEU A 13 19.64 33.50 2.48
CA LEU A 13 19.57 32.61 1.29
C LEU A 13 20.53 33.05 0.17
N ARG A 14 20.80 34.36 0.03
CA ARG A 14 21.85 34.87 -0.89
C ARG A 14 23.28 34.72 -0.35
N GLY A 15 23.47 34.38 0.93
CA GLY A 15 24.78 34.36 1.59
C GLY A 15 25.45 32.99 1.67
N GLY A 16 24.81 31.92 1.20
CA GLY A 16 25.31 30.54 1.29
C GLY A 16 26.18 30.10 0.11
N GLY A 17 27.12 30.95 -0.32
CA GLY A 17 28.16 30.56 -1.25
C GLY A 17 29.48 30.51 -0.52
N GLU A 18 29.97 29.29 -0.22
CA GLU A 18 31.37 28.87 -0.02
C GLU A 18 31.56 27.87 1.14
N HIS A 19 32.34 26.83 0.81
CA HIS A 19 32.98 25.85 1.67
C HIS A 19 32.12 24.79 2.38
N CYS A 20 32.16 23.57 1.85
CA CYS A 20 32.61 22.42 2.67
C CYS A 20 33.15 21.29 1.79
N LEU A 21 34.46 21.06 1.95
CA LEU A 21 35.26 20.03 1.32
C LEU A 21 34.93 18.64 1.93
N LEU A 22 34.81 17.65 1.06
CA LEU A 22 34.89 16.23 1.39
C LEU A 22 36.25 15.91 2.05
N PRO A 23 36.33 14.95 2.99
CA PRO A 23 37.53 14.17 3.19
C PRO A 23 37.36 12.75 2.66
N SER A 24 38.36 12.41 1.86
CA SER A 24 38.70 11.11 1.30
C SER A 24 39.10 10.05 2.33
N ARG A 25 38.83 8.78 1.97
CA ARG A 25 39.65 7.57 2.16
C ARG A 25 40.66 7.54 3.32
N ALA A 26 40.54 6.51 4.17
CA ALA A 26 41.67 5.88 4.83
C ALA A 26 41.51 4.35 4.85
N SER A 27 42.65 3.70 4.70
CA SER A 27 42.93 2.30 4.40
C SER A 27 43.12 1.42 5.64
N THR A 28 42.73 0.15 5.50
CA THR A 28 43.34 -1.09 6.04
C THR A 28 43.96 -1.09 7.44
N SER A 29 43.44 -1.97 8.30
CA SER A 29 44.26 -2.75 9.23
C SER A 29 43.65 -4.14 9.49
N HIS A 30 44.47 -5.17 9.29
CA HIS A 30 44.21 -6.58 9.57
C HIS A 30 43.93 -6.84 11.04
N THR A 31 42.95 -7.71 11.33
CA THR A 31 42.97 -8.60 12.50
C THR A 31 42.31 -9.94 12.17
N SER A 32 42.99 -10.98 12.59
CA SER A 32 42.78 -12.39 12.27
C SER A 32 41.98 -13.13 13.34
N SER A 33 41.32 -14.23 12.90
CA SER A 33 40.84 -15.43 13.63
C SER A 33 39.40 -15.41 14.19
N PRO A 34 38.73 -16.57 14.39
CA PRO A 34 38.95 -17.93 13.87
C PRO A 34 37.70 -18.55 13.17
N ALA A 35 37.91 -19.68 12.50
CA ALA A 35 36.92 -20.44 11.75
C ALA A 35 35.83 -21.12 12.63
N PRO A 36 34.57 -21.25 12.15
CA PRO A 36 33.55 -22.07 12.79
C PRO A 36 33.65 -23.56 12.38
N PRO A 37 33.13 -24.50 13.20
CA PRO A 37 33.23 -25.94 12.97
C PRO A 37 32.29 -26.44 11.84
N PRO A 38 32.54 -27.65 11.29
CA PRO A 38 31.78 -28.16 10.15
C PRO A 38 30.34 -28.56 10.55
N PRO A 39 29.35 -28.36 9.67
CA PRO A 39 27.98 -28.79 9.93
C PRO A 39 27.85 -30.33 9.78
N SER A 40 27.09 -30.90 10.71
CA SER A 40 26.67 -32.30 10.76
C SER A 40 25.71 -32.66 9.61
N ARG A 41 25.76 -33.94 9.22
CA ARG A 41 24.92 -34.62 8.21
C ARG A 41 23.43 -34.24 8.27
N PRO A 42 22.75 -34.03 7.12
CA PRO A 42 21.29 -34.01 7.06
C PRO A 42 20.70 -35.44 7.18
N PRO A 43 19.49 -35.62 7.75
CA PRO A 43 18.78 -36.89 7.75
C PRO A 43 18.21 -37.21 6.37
N ALA A 44 18.04 -38.51 6.11
CA ALA A 44 17.58 -39.10 4.86
C ALA A 44 16.27 -38.48 4.34
N ALA A 45 16.26 -38.18 3.04
CA ALA A 45 15.09 -37.75 2.29
C ALA A 45 14.04 -38.87 2.22
N ALA A 46 12.79 -38.54 2.53
CA ALA A 46 11.63 -39.36 2.23
C ALA A 46 11.36 -39.37 0.71
N GLU A 47 11.03 -40.54 0.17
CA GLU A 47 10.73 -40.76 -1.24
C GLU A 47 9.51 -39.95 -1.72
N PRO A 48 9.52 -39.42 -2.97
CA PRO A 48 8.34 -38.81 -3.58
C PRO A 48 7.35 -39.88 -4.06
N PRO A 49 6.02 -39.63 -3.98
CA PRO A 49 5.02 -40.54 -4.53
C PRO A 49 5.08 -40.56 -6.08
N PRO A 50 4.70 -41.67 -6.72
CA PRO A 50 4.84 -41.85 -8.16
C PRO A 50 3.87 -40.96 -8.96
N PRO A 51 4.22 -40.60 -10.22
CA PRO A 51 3.38 -39.77 -11.07
C PRO A 51 2.11 -40.52 -11.51
N PRO A 52 0.95 -39.84 -11.59
CA PRO A 52 -0.27 -40.47 -12.08
C PRO A 52 -0.15 -40.76 -13.58
N GLY A 53 -0.36 -42.03 -13.95
CA GLY A 53 -0.29 -42.54 -15.31
C GLY A 53 -1.29 -41.86 -16.26
N ALA A 54 -0.82 -41.61 -17.48
CA ALA A 54 -1.63 -41.18 -18.60
C ALA A 54 -2.50 -42.35 -19.13
N GLY A 55 -3.72 -42.02 -19.57
CA GLY A 55 -4.49 -42.86 -20.48
C GLY A 55 -5.67 -43.62 -19.85
N LYS A 56 -6.73 -42.91 -19.44
CA LYS A 56 -8.10 -43.45 -19.55
C LYS A 56 -8.92 -42.46 -20.35
N GLU A 57 -9.51 -42.94 -21.44
CA GLU A 57 -10.50 -42.22 -22.21
C GLU A 57 -11.51 -41.56 -21.27
N ALA A 58 -11.81 -40.28 -21.50
CA ALA A 58 -12.76 -39.52 -20.71
C ALA A 58 -14.16 -40.15 -20.82
N SER A 59 -14.43 -41.10 -19.92
CA SER A 59 -15.72 -41.73 -19.70
C SER A 59 -16.80 -40.65 -19.61
N ALA A 60 -17.98 -40.89 -20.19
CA ALA A 60 -19.11 -39.96 -20.20
C ALA A 60 -19.41 -39.35 -18.82
N TRP A 61 -19.09 -40.07 -17.75
CA TRP A 61 -19.13 -39.62 -16.35
C TRP A 61 -18.28 -38.36 -16.08
N SER A 62 -17.09 -38.24 -16.66
CA SER A 62 -16.23 -37.05 -16.51
C SER A 62 -16.86 -35.78 -17.08
N LYS A 63 -17.66 -35.90 -18.15
CA LYS A 63 -18.42 -34.79 -18.74
C LYS A 63 -19.63 -34.43 -17.87
N LEU A 64 -20.24 -35.41 -17.20
CA LEU A 64 -21.36 -35.20 -16.27
C LEU A 64 -20.90 -34.51 -14.98
N PHE A 65 -19.70 -34.82 -14.46
CA PHE A 65 -19.14 -34.17 -13.27
C PHE A 65 -18.95 -32.64 -13.44
N LEU A 66 -18.80 -32.14 -14.67
CA LEU A 66 -18.73 -30.70 -14.93
C LEU A 66 -20.03 -29.96 -14.55
N PHE A 67 -21.15 -30.66 -14.49
CA PHE A 67 -22.45 -30.09 -14.09
C PHE A 67 -22.75 -30.25 -12.60
N ALA A 68 -21.96 -31.02 -11.84
CA ALA A 68 -22.21 -31.27 -10.42
C ALA A 68 -22.24 -29.98 -9.58
N PRO A 69 -21.35 -29.00 -9.75
CA PRO A 69 -21.45 -27.75 -9.00
C PRO A 69 -22.71 -26.94 -9.38
N GLY A 70 -23.16 -27.02 -10.64
CA GLY A 70 -24.42 -26.42 -11.09
C GLY A 70 -25.65 -27.04 -10.40
N ALA A 71 -25.65 -28.37 -10.23
CA ALA A 71 -26.72 -29.09 -9.52
C ALA A 71 -26.72 -28.79 -8.01
N ILE A 72 -25.55 -28.73 -7.37
CA ILE A 72 -25.43 -28.38 -5.93
C ILE A 72 -25.96 -26.97 -5.67
N THR A 73 -25.54 -26.01 -6.48
CA THR A 73 -25.99 -24.61 -6.36
C THR A 73 -27.48 -24.46 -6.64
N PHE A 74 -28.04 -25.23 -7.57
CA PHE A 74 -29.49 -25.32 -7.77
C PHE A 74 -30.20 -25.87 -6.53
N GLY A 75 -29.69 -26.95 -5.95
CA GLY A 75 -30.22 -27.53 -4.71
C GLY A 75 -30.21 -26.54 -3.54
N LEU A 76 -29.13 -25.77 -3.39
CA LEU A 76 -29.05 -24.70 -2.39
C LEU A 76 -30.07 -23.59 -2.64
N GLY A 77 -30.29 -23.18 -3.90
CA GLY A 77 -31.31 -22.20 -4.25
C GLY A 77 -32.73 -22.66 -3.88
N THR A 78 -33.04 -23.93 -4.14
CA THR A 78 -34.32 -24.55 -3.78
C THR A 78 -34.47 -24.69 -2.27
N TRP A 79 -33.41 -25.07 -1.56
CA TRP A 79 -33.41 -25.11 -0.08
C TRP A 79 -33.69 -23.73 0.53
N GLN A 80 -33.12 -22.65 -0.02
CA GLN A 80 -33.39 -21.29 0.41
C GLN A 80 -34.86 -20.89 0.20
N LEU A 81 -35.51 -21.39 -0.86
CA LEU A 81 -36.93 -21.14 -1.11
C LEU A 81 -37.83 -21.82 -0.07
N PHE A 82 -37.54 -23.07 0.30
CA PHE A 82 -38.24 -23.75 1.40
C PHE A 82 -38.02 -23.05 2.74
N ARG A 83 -36.78 -22.64 3.03
CA ARG A 83 -36.47 -21.83 4.22
C ARG A 83 -37.21 -20.51 4.25
N ARG A 84 -37.35 -19.84 3.10
CA ARG A 84 -38.17 -18.62 2.99
C ARG A 84 -39.61 -18.89 3.39
N GLN A 85 -40.20 -19.98 2.91
CA GLN A 85 -41.58 -20.35 3.24
C GLN A 85 -41.76 -20.64 4.73
N GLU A 86 -40.86 -21.41 5.34
CA GLU A 86 -40.85 -21.64 6.79
C GLU A 86 -40.76 -20.32 7.59
N LYS A 87 -39.96 -19.35 7.11
CA LYS A 87 -39.85 -18.03 7.75
C LYS A 87 -41.11 -17.20 7.61
N ILE A 88 -41.77 -17.23 6.46
CA ILE A 88 -43.06 -16.54 6.26
C ILE A 88 -44.10 -17.10 7.22
N GLU A 89 -44.25 -18.43 7.28
CA GLU A 89 -45.21 -19.09 8.16
C GLU A 89 -44.94 -18.79 9.64
N MET A 90 -43.66 -18.75 10.03
CA MET A 90 -43.25 -18.39 11.39
C MET A 90 -43.55 -16.92 11.74
N LEU A 91 -43.33 -15.98 10.80
CA LEU A 91 -43.67 -14.57 11.00
C LEU A 91 -45.18 -14.35 11.05
N ASP A 92 -45.94 -15.02 10.18
CA ASP A 92 -47.41 -15.00 10.18
C ASP A 92 -47.97 -15.55 11.50
N TYR A 93 -47.41 -16.65 11.99
CA TYR A 93 -47.78 -17.22 13.29
C TYR A 93 -47.60 -16.22 14.43
N ARG A 94 -46.44 -15.54 14.50
CA ARG A 94 -46.16 -14.52 15.53
C ARG A 94 -47.09 -13.31 15.41
N THR A 95 -47.29 -12.83 14.20
CA THR A 95 -48.10 -11.64 13.90
C THR A 95 -49.55 -11.86 14.33
N ARG A 96 -50.17 -12.98 13.92
CA ARG A 96 -51.55 -13.32 14.31
C ARG A 96 -51.74 -13.39 15.83
N ARG A 97 -50.74 -13.89 16.57
CA ARG A 97 -50.80 -14.05 18.03
C ARG A 97 -50.65 -12.73 18.80
N LEU A 98 -49.88 -11.81 18.23
CA LEU A 98 -49.71 -10.44 18.73
C LEU A 98 -50.89 -9.53 18.38
N GLU A 99 -51.61 -9.80 17.28
CA GLU A 99 -52.81 -9.04 16.89
C GLU A 99 -54.06 -9.39 17.71
N MET A 100 -54.12 -10.61 18.26
CA MET A 100 -55.21 -11.03 19.15
C MET A 100 -55.24 -10.21 20.45
N ASP A 101 -56.45 -9.99 20.98
CA ASP A 101 -56.66 -9.19 22.19
C ASP A 101 -55.88 -9.71 23.41
N PRO A 102 -55.41 -8.79 24.30
CA PRO A 102 -54.71 -9.15 25.52
C PRO A 102 -55.59 -9.97 26.48
N MET A 103 -55.07 -11.07 27.00
CA MET A 103 -55.77 -11.89 28.00
C MET A 103 -55.47 -11.42 29.41
N ALA A 104 -56.45 -11.49 30.31
CA ALA A 104 -56.20 -11.22 31.73
C ALA A 104 -55.37 -12.37 32.34
N TRP A 105 -54.32 -12.06 33.09
CA TRP A 105 -53.47 -13.09 33.72
C TRP A 105 -54.25 -14.10 34.56
N ASN A 106 -55.29 -13.65 35.27
CA ASN A 106 -56.11 -14.50 36.13
C ASN A 106 -56.89 -15.58 35.35
N GLU A 107 -57.21 -15.33 34.07
CA GLU A 107 -57.81 -16.32 33.17
C GLU A 107 -56.78 -17.35 32.67
N VAL A 108 -55.54 -16.89 32.47
CA VAL A 108 -54.41 -17.75 32.05
C VAL A 108 -53.96 -18.66 33.18
N ALA A 109 -53.84 -18.14 34.41
CA ALA A 109 -53.45 -18.87 35.61
C ALA A 109 -54.44 -19.98 36.00
N SER A 110 -55.73 -19.80 35.66
CA SER A 110 -56.82 -20.75 35.93
C SER A 110 -56.95 -21.85 34.86
N SER A 111 -56.25 -21.70 33.72
CA SER A 111 -56.36 -22.63 32.59
C SER A 111 -55.37 -23.80 32.68
N THR A 112 -55.73 -24.95 32.10
CA THR A 112 -54.85 -26.14 32.00
C THR A 112 -53.56 -25.89 31.18
N ALA A 113 -53.42 -24.69 30.59
CA ALA A 113 -52.32 -24.28 29.73
C ALA A 113 -51.01 -23.97 30.48
N LEU A 114 -51.00 -23.91 31.82
CA LEU A 114 -49.77 -23.74 32.60
C LEU A 114 -48.84 -24.96 32.59
N ARG A 115 -49.27 -26.10 31.99
CA ARG A 115 -48.43 -27.29 31.79
C ARG A 115 -47.43 -27.15 30.64
N ASP A 116 -47.66 -26.24 29.69
CA ASP A 116 -46.74 -25.95 28.59
C ASP A 116 -46.68 -24.43 28.27
N PRO A 117 -45.75 -23.69 28.90
CA PRO A 117 -45.54 -22.26 28.62
C PRO A 117 -45.23 -21.96 27.15
N ALA A 118 -44.70 -22.92 26.38
CA ALA A 118 -44.39 -22.73 24.97
C ALA A 118 -45.66 -22.58 24.10
N ALA A 119 -46.78 -23.18 24.52
CA ALA A 119 -48.07 -23.05 23.84
C ALA A 119 -48.67 -21.63 23.93
N LEU A 120 -48.20 -20.81 24.88
CA LEU A 120 -48.65 -19.43 25.09
C LEU A 120 -47.67 -18.37 24.58
N GLU A 121 -46.55 -18.79 23.98
CA GLU A 121 -45.55 -17.85 23.43
C GLU A 121 -46.20 -16.89 22.41
N PHE A 122 -45.78 -15.62 22.44
CA PHE A 122 -46.28 -14.52 21.62
C PHE A 122 -47.72 -14.05 21.88
N ARG A 123 -48.39 -14.49 22.95
CA ARG A 123 -49.67 -13.89 23.38
C ARG A 123 -49.44 -12.66 24.25
N LYS A 124 -50.29 -11.64 24.05
CA LYS A 124 -50.40 -10.48 24.93
C LYS A 124 -51.18 -10.86 26.18
N ILE A 125 -50.66 -10.46 27.35
CA ILE A 125 -51.33 -10.59 28.63
C ILE A 125 -51.33 -9.25 29.37
N VAL A 126 -52.31 -9.08 30.25
CA VAL A 126 -52.42 -7.95 31.17
C VAL A 126 -52.31 -8.48 32.59
N CYS A 127 -51.39 -7.90 33.36
CA CYS A 127 -51.15 -8.24 34.76
C CYS A 127 -50.91 -6.98 35.60
N GLU A 128 -51.35 -7.02 36.86
CA GLU A 128 -51.23 -5.92 37.81
C GLU A 128 -50.54 -6.42 39.08
N GLY A 129 -49.54 -5.67 39.56
CA GLY A 129 -48.78 -5.99 40.77
C GLY A 129 -47.70 -4.96 41.09
N ASP A 130 -46.76 -5.34 41.97
CA ASP A 130 -45.63 -4.50 42.40
C ASP A 130 -44.29 -5.07 41.94
N PHE A 131 -43.41 -4.20 41.44
CA PHE A 131 -42.04 -4.59 41.09
C PHE A 131 -41.17 -4.76 42.33
N ASP A 132 -40.52 -5.91 42.46
CA ASP A 132 -39.48 -6.17 43.46
C ASP A 132 -38.12 -5.73 42.90
N GLU A 133 -37.80 -4.43 43.06
CA GLU A 133 -36.63 -3.83 42.42
C GLU A 133 -35.29 -4.40 42.95
N GLU A 134 -35.25 -4.86 44.21
CA GLU A 134 -34.07 -5.47 44.84
C GLU A 134 -33.64 -6.76 44.13
N LYS A 135 -34.59 -7.47 43.51
CA LYS A 135 -34.34 -8.73 42.78
C LYS A 135 -34.23 -8.54 41.26
N SER A 136 -33.94 -7.32 40.80
CA SER A 136 -33.78 -7.04 39.38
C SER A 136 -32.49 -7.64 38.81
N VAL A 137 -32.61 -8.33 37.67
CA VAL A 137 -31.50 -8.96 36.94
C VAL A 137 -31.19 -8.15 35.68
N PHE A 138 -29.90 -7.86 35.46
CA PHE A 138 -29.42 -7.08 34.32
C PHE A 138 -28.72 -7.96 33.28
N VAL A 139 -29.36 -8.17 32.13
CA VAL A 139 -28.84 -9.03 31.05
C VAL A 139 -28.12 -8.20 29.99
N GLY A 140 -26.83 -8.42 29.77
CA GLY A 140 -26.04 -7.71 28.76
C GLY A 140 -24.59 -8.21 28.61
N PRO A 141 -23.82 -7.60 27.70
CA PRO A 141 -24.11 -6.35 26.98
C PRO A 141 -25.16 -6.51 25.87
N ARG A 142 -26.05 -5.52 25.73
CA ARG A 142 -27.05 -5.41 24.65
C ARG A 142 -26.90 -4.08 23.92
N SER A 143 -26.64 -4.13 22.62
CA SER A 143 -26.51 -2.92 21.80
C SER A 143 -27.86 -2.44 21.28
N ARG A 144 -28.13 -1.13 21.36
CA ARG A 144 -29.29 -0.48 20.73
C ARG A 144 -28.79 0.71 19.91
N SER A 145 -29.32 0.89 18.70
CA SER A 145 -29.05 2.11 17.92
C SER A 145 -30.01 3.21 18.37
N ILE A 146 -29.46 4.33 18.80
CA ILE A 146 -30.21 5.53 19.19
C ILE A 146 -29.71 6.65 18.28
N SER A 147 -30.58 7.17 17.41
CA SER A 147 -30.27 8.27 16.49
C SER A 147 -29.02 8.03 15.61
N GLY A 148 -28.81 6.78 15.16
CA GLY A 148 -27.68 6.39 14.31
C GLY A 148 -26.39 6.03 15.06
N VAL A 149 -26.33 6.19 16.38
CA VAL A 149 -25.20 5.77 17.22
C VAL A 149 -25.55 4.46 17.95
N THR A 150 -24.70 3.44 17.86
CA THR A 150 -24.88 2.18 18.60
C THR A 150 -24.33 2.31 20.01
N GLU A 151 -25.21 2.27 21.02
CA GLU A 151 -24.84 2.29 22.43
C GLU A 151 -25.04 0.91 23.07
N ASN A 152 -24.15 0.54 24.00
CA ASN A 152 -24.24 -0.71 24.74
C ASN A 152 -24.91 -0.50 26.11
N GLY A 153 -25.80 -1.39 26.49
CA GLY A 153 -26.56 -1.35 27.74
C GLY A 153 -26.99 -2.73 28.23
N TYR A 154 -28.05 -2.77 29.03
CA TYR A 154 -28.61 -4.00 29.63
C TYR A 154 -30.13 -4.06 29.43
N TYR A 155 -30.69 -5.26 29.40
CA TYR A 155 -32.12 -5.45 29.68
C TYR A 155 -32.34 -5.63 31.18
N VAL A 156 -33.38 -5.01 31.73
CA VAL A 156 -33.73 -5.10 33.15
C VAL A 156 -34.92 -6.04 33.31
N ILE A 157 -34.70 -7.17 33.96
CA ILE A 157 -35.72 -8.17 34.25
C ILE A 157 -36.04 -8.10 35.74
N THR A 158 -37.28 -7.76 36.09
CA THR A 158 -37.71 -7.55 37.47
C THR A 158 -38.91 -8.44 37.79
N PRO A 159 -38.93 -9.13 38.95
CA PRO A 159 -40.11 -9.84 39.43
C PRO A 159 -41.29 -8.89 39.68
N LEU A 160 -42.48 -9.26 39.22
CA LEU A 160 -43.74 -8.59 39.53
C LEU A 160 -44.51 -9.47 40.52
N ILE A 161 -44.71 -8.96 41.74
CA ILE A 161 -45.26 -9.69 42.90
C ILE A 161 -46.75 -9.36 43.11
N PRO A 162 -47.57 -10.35 43.51
CA PRO A 162 -48.98 -10.14 43.83
C PRO A 162 -49.23 -9.33 45.11
N ARG A 163 -50.22 -8.42 45.10
CA ARG A 163 -50.82 -7.79 46.30
C ARG A 163 -52.01 -8.61 46.79
N SER A 164 -52.03 -8.98 48.06
CA SER A 164 -52.99 -9.93 48.64
C SER A 164 -54.43 -9.42 48.84
N THR A 165 -54.77 -8.19 48.43
CA THR A 165 -56.05 -7.53 48.79
C THR A 165 -56.91 -7.02 47.62
N GLU A 166 -56.52 -7.21 46.35
CA GLU A 166 -57.26 -6.68 45.19
C GLU A 166 -57.66 -7.76 44.17
N SER A 167 -58.91 -7.73 43.69
CA SER A 167 -59.51 -8.72 42.77
C SER A 167 -58.92 -8.75 41.35
N GLY A 168 -58.02 -7.81 41.01
CA GLY A 168 -57.30 -7.72 39.73
C GLY A 168 -55.80 -8.04 39.80
N SER A 169 -55.24 -8.22 41.00
CA SER A 169 -53.81 -8.48 41.20
C SER A 169 -53.41 -9.90 40.77
N LEU A 170 -52.13 -10.08 40.44
CA LEU A 170 -51.51 -11.40 40.23
C LEU A 170 -51.86 -12.39 41.35
N GLN A 171 -51.91 -13.69 41.03
CA GLN A 171 -52.02 -14.78 42.01
C GLN A 171 -50.67 -15.46 42.30
N SER A 172 -49.69 -15.29 41.40
CA SER A 172 -48.33 -15.82 41.48
C SER A 172 -47.34 -14.84 40.85
N PRO A 173 -46.08 -14.79 41.31
CA PRO A 173 -45.09 -13.85 40.77
C PRO A 173 -44.68 -14.22 39.33
N ILE A 174 -44.48 -13.21 38.49
CA ILE A 174 -44.00 -13.34 37.11
C ILE A 174 -42.71 -12.56 36.90
N LEU A 175 -41.94 -12.90 35.87
CA LEU A 175 -40.75 -12.14 35.47
C LEU A 175 -41.10 -11.19 34.32
N VAL A 176 -40.77 -9.91 34.46
CA VAL A 176 -41.05 -8.89 33.44
C VAL A 176 -39.74 -8.27 32.98
N ASN A 177 -39.45 -8.34 31.68
CA ASN A 177 -38.42 -7.50 31.08
C ASN A 177 -38.99 -6.10 30.84
N ARG A 178 -38.58 -5.15 31.67
CA ARG A 178 -39.02 -3.74 31.63
C ARG A 178 -38.43 -2.98 30.43
N GLY A 179 -37.38 -3.49 29.81
CA GLY A 179 -36.76 -2.89 28.65
C GLY A 179 -35.27 -2.59 28.81
N TRP A 180 -34.74 -1.84 27.84
CA TRP A 180 -33.31 -1.53 27.72
C TRP A 180 -32.93 -0.29 28.53
N VAL A 181 -31.75 -0.35 29.17
CA VAL A 181 -31.12 0.77 29.90
C VAL A 181 -29.65 0.93 29.50
N PRO A 182 -29.10 2.16 29.43
CA PRO A 182 -27.69 2.40 29.13
C PRO A 182 -26.80 1.99 30.31
N ARG A 183 -25.50 1.74 30.05
CA ARG A 183 -24.56 1.26 31.10
C ARG A 183 -24.54 2.15 32.35
N GLY A 184 -24.55 3.46 32.18
CA GLY A 184 -24.51 4.43 33.29
C GLY A 184 -25.80 4.54 34.11
N TRP A 185 -26.88 3.85 33.72
CA TRP A 185 -28.13 3.83 34.48
C TRP A 185 -28.02 2.96 35.73
N ARG A 186 -27.26 1.85 35.67
CA ARG A 186 -27.03 0.94 36.79
C ARG A 186 -26.41 1.67 38.00
N ASP A 187 -25.45 2.56 37.75
CA ASP A 187 -24.68 3.22 38.80
C ASP A 187 -25.44 4.40 39.47
N LYS A 188 -26.45 4.96 38.79
CA LYS A 188 -27.31 6.02 39.34
C LYS A 188 -28.35 5.48 40.30
N ASN A 189 -29.06 4.41 39.94
CA ASN A 189 -30.07 3.80 40.81
C ASN A 189 -29.48 3.22 42.10
N VAL A 190 -28.26 2.67 42.07
CA VAL A 190 -27.58 2.17 43.28
C VAL A 190 -27.24 3.32 44.23
N LYS A 191 -26.85 4.49 43.71
CA LYS A 191 -26.59 5.70 44.51
C LYS A 191 -27.87 6.31 45.08
N ASP A 192 -28.95 6.37 44.30
CA ASP A 192 -30.23 6.92 44.78
C ASP A 192 -30.87 6.04 45.86
N LEU A 193 -30.68 4.71 45.82
CA LEU A 193 -31.07 3.78 46.89
C LEU A 193 -30.16 3.89 48.13
N GLN A 194 -28.85 4.10 47.95
CA GLN A 194 -27.91 4.31 49.07
C GLN A 194 -28.13 5.65 49.80
N ILE A 195 -28.54 6.71 49.09
CA ILE A 195 -28.87 8.01 49.69
C ILE A 195 -30.15 7.93 50.56
N LEU A 196 -31.07 7.01 50.22
CA LEU A 196 -32.26 6.75 51.02
C LEU A 196 -31.98 5.91 52.27
N ASP A 197 -31.02 4.98 52.21
CA ASP A 197 -30.56 4.21 53.37
C ASP A 197 -29.65 5.03 54.31
N GLU A 198 -28.76 5.88 53.79
CA GLU A 198 -27.89 6.76 54.58
C GLU A 198 -28.67 7.89 55.29
N ALA A 199 -29.88 8.21 54.84
CA ALA A 199 -30.79 9.12 55.55
C ALA A 199 -31.44 8.49 56.80
N SER A 200 -31.25 7.17 57.03
CA SER A 200 -31.84 6.41 58.14
C SER A 200 -30.86 6.03 59.25
N GLU A 201 -29.56 6.25 59.10
CA GLU A 201 -28.55 6.01 60.14
C GLU A 201 -27.92 7.31 60.64
N SER A 202 -28.21 7.65 61.89
CA SER A 202 -27.66 8.80 62.61
C SER A 202 -26.15 8.69 62.86
N PRO A 203 -25.36 9.77 62.78
CA PRO A 203 -23.94 9.72 63.09
C PRO A 203 -23.65 9.85 64.61
N GLU A 204 -22.89 8.90 65.16
CA GLU A 204 -22.33 8.98 66.51
C GLU A 204 -21.09 9.89 66.58
N ALA A 205 -21.19 10.88 67.48
CA ALA A 205 -20.21 11.31 68.47
C ALA A 205 -18.81 11.84 68.04
N VAL A 206 -18.63 13.17 68.07
CA VAL A 206 -17.44 13.81 68.69
C VAL A 206 -17.81 15.10 69.45
N LYS A 207 -17.75 14.98 70.78
CA LYS A 207 -17.49 15.95 71.89
C LYS A 207 -17.63 17.47 71.66
N LYS A 208 -18.47 18.10 72.48
CA LYS A 208 -18.32 19.49 72.97
C LYS A 208 -18.13 19.48 74.50
N PRO A 209 -17.37 20.43 75.07
CA PRO A 209 -17.59 20.85 76.45
C PRO A 209 -18.31 22.21 76.53
N ASP A 210 -19.31 22.19 77.42
CA ASP A 210 -19.66 23.14 78.48
C ASP A 210 -20.29 24.52 78.21
N GLU A 211 -21.56 24.58 78.65
CA GLU A 211 -22.19 25.55 79.57
C GLU A 211 -22.27 27.05 79.16
N LYS A 212 -23.33 27.82 79.41
CA LYS A 212 -24.42 27.76 80.42
C LYS A 212 -25.55 28.74 80.02
N GLY A 213 -26.77 28.46 80.44
CA GLY A 213 -27.92 29.39 80.44
C GLY A 213 -29.23 28.70 80.03
N SER A 214 -29.80 27.81 80.84
CA SER A 214 -30.69 28.09 81.98
C SER A 214 -32.01 28.77 81.59
N TRP A 215 -33.10 27.98 81.49
CA TRP A 215 -34.30 28.25 82.29
C TRP A 215 -35.19 26.99 82.41
N TRP A 216 -35.33 26.53 83.66
CA TRP A 216 -36.33 25.62 84.26
C TRP A 216 -36.68 24.27 83.61
N LYS A 217 -36.14 23.22 84.27
CA LYS A 217 -36.86 21.97 84.58
C LYS A 217 -38.21 22.27 85.22
N PHE A 218 -39.28 21.57 84.82
CA PHE A 218 -40.16 20.81 85.72
C PHE A 218 -41.18 19.98 84.93
N TRP A 219 -41.40 18.73 85.36
CA TRP A 219 -42.34 17.71 84.88
C TRP A 219 -41.88 16.76 83.77
N SER A 220 -41.10 15.76 84.20
CA SER A 220 -40.95 14.46 83.57
C SER A 220 -42.06 13.50 84.02
N ASN A 221 -43.02 13.20 83.14
CA ASN A 221 -43.46 11.84 82.78
C ASN A 221 -44.57 11.89 81.72
N ARG A 222 -44.45 10.97 80.75
CA ARG A 222 -45.08 10.91 79.41
C ARG A 222 -46.57 11.25 79.33
N PRO A 223 -47.02 11.79 78.19
CA PRO A 223 -48.33 11.48 77.61
C PRO A 223 -48.22 10.51 76.41
N LYS A 224 -49.31 9.75 76.24
CA LYS A 224 -49.62 8.83 75.14
C LYS A 224 -50.11 9.57 73.88
N SER A 225 -49.79 8.96 72.74
CA SER A 225 -50.54 8.81 71.48
C SER A 225 -51.11 10.04 70.74
N SER A 226 -50.61 10.26 69.51
CA SER A 226 -51.36 10.28 68.22
C SER A 226 -50.49 10.93 67.11
N PRO A 227 -50.76 10.72 65.80
CA PRO A 227 -51.35 9.57 65.09
C PRO A 227 -50.33 8.90 64.14
N GLU A 228 -50.64 7.69 63.68
CA GLU A 228 -49.94 7.07 62.54
C GLU A 228 -50.07 7.97 61.30
N ILE A 229 -48.93 8.36 60.73
CA ILE A 229 -48.86 8.90 59.38
C ILE A 229 -48.88 7.69 58.45
N GLU A 230 -50.05 7.35 57.89
CA GLU A 230 -50.16 6.42 56.77
C GLU A 230 -49.23 6.90 55.64
N LYS A 231 -48.29 6.04 55.22
CA LYS A 231 -47.54 6.24 53.97
C LYS A 231 -48.53 6.32 52.80
N PRO A 232 -48.36 7.25 51.84
CA PRO A 232 -49.28 7.39 50.71
C PRO A 232 -49.31 6.09 49.89
N ARG A 233 -50.52 5.59 49.61
CA ARG A 233 -50.76 4.36 48.85
C ARG A 233 -50.43 4.58 47.37
N ILE A 234 -49.41 3.89 46.86
CA ILE A 234 -49.01 3.90 45.45
C ILE A 234 -49.95 2.93 44.67
N PRO A 235 -50.59 3.36 43.56
CA PRO A 235 -51.42 2.48 42.75
C PRO A 235 -50.61 1.32 42.15
N PRO A 236 -51.19 0.13 41.97
CA PRO A 236 -50.49 -1.03 41.40
C PRO A 236 -50.04 -0.75 39.96
N VAL A 237 -48.90 -1.32 39.56
CA VAL A 237 -48.38 -1.14 38.21
C VAL A 237 -49.09 -2.12 37.27
N ARG A 238 -49.79 -1.57 36.28
CA ARG A 238 -50.43 -2.32 35.20
C ARG A 238 -49.44 -2.53 34.06
N VAL A 239 -49.12 -3.79 33.77
CA VAL A 239 -48.20 -4.18 32.70
C VAL A 239 -48.97 -4.90 31.61
N ILE A 240 -48.80 -4.47 30.36
CA ILE A 240 -49.22 -5.19 29.17
C ILE A 240 -47.96 -5.78 28.56
N GLY A 241 -47.84 -7.10 28.56
CA GLY A 241 -46.62 -7.77 28.11
C GLY A 241 -46.89 -8.98 27.22
N VAL A 242 -45.85 -9.42 26.52
CA VAL A 242 -45.88 -10.57 25.61
C VAL A 242 -45.13 -11.75 26.21
N ILE A 243 -45.76 -12.93 26.28
CA ILE A 243 -45.12 -14.14 26.79
C ILE A 243 -43.97 -14.59 25.88
N ARG A 244 -42.81 -14.87 26.48
CA ARG A 244 -41.59 -15.32 25.78
C ARG A 244 -40.91 -16.47 26.53
N GLY A 245 -40.21 -17.32 25.78
CA GLY A 245 -39.33 -18.36 26.35
C GLY A 245 -37.88 -17.90 26.48
N SER A 246 -37.03 -18.79 27.03
CA SER A 246 -35.57 -18.58 27.11
C SER A 246 -34.93 -18.38 25.73
N GLU A 247 -33.89 -17.55 25.68
CA GLU A 247 -33.05 -17.37 24.51
C GLU A 247 -32.13 -18.57 24.27
N LYS A 248 -31.85 -18.87 23.00
CA LYS A 248 -30.85 -19.88 22.62
C LYS A 248 -29.52 -19.17 22.31
N PRO A 249 -28.49 -19.27 23.16
CA PRO A 249 -27.22 -18.61 22.91
C PRO A 249 -26.48 -19.26 21.73
N SER A 250 -25.66 -18.45 21.04
CA SER A 250 -24.73 -18.99 20.03
C SER A 250 -23.49 -19.60 20.70
N VAL A 251 -22.72 -20.41 19.96
CA VAL A 251 -21.48 -21.05 20.43
C VAL A 251 -20.44 -20.03 20.95
N PHE A 252 -20.56 -18.76 20.57
CA PHE A 252 -19.63 -17.69 20.96
C PHE A 252 -20.10 -16.86 22.17
N VAL A 253 -21.30 -17.10 22.71
CA VAL A 253 -21.81 -16.37 23.88
C VAL A 253 -21.38 -17.11 25.16
N PRO A 254 -20.74 -16.44 26.14
CA PRO A 254 -20.39 -17.06 27.42
C PRO A 254 -21.61 -17.55 28.21
N ALA A 255 -21.39 -18.50 29.11
CA ALA A 255 -22.43 -18.98 30.03
C ALA A 255 -22.80 -17.90 31.07
N ASN A 256 -24.06 -17.90 31.54
CA ASN A 256 -24.50 -17.04 32.63
C ASN A 256 -23.84 -17.46 33.96
N GLU A 257 -23.48 -16.50 34.80
CA GLU A 257 -22.93 -16.71 36.15
C GLU A 257 -23.80 -16.01 37.22
N PRO A 258 -24.80 -16.71 37.80
CA PRO A 258 -25.72 -16.11 38.76
C PRO A 258 -25.07 -15.59 40.04
N SER A 259 -24.00 -16.25 40.52
CA SER A 259 -23.29 -15.89 41.76
C SER A 259 -22.51 -14.57 41.65
N SER A 260 -22.04 -14.22 40.45
CA SER A 260 -21.34 -12.96 40.16
C SER A 260 -22.28 -11.88 39.60
N GLY A 261 -23.57 -12.19 39.44
CA GLY A 261 -24.57 -11.29 38.83
C GLY A 261 -24.34 -11.03 37.34
N GLN A 262 -23.57 -11.87 36.65
CA GLN A 262 -23.27 -11.71 35.23
C GLN A 262 -24.21 -12.54 34.35
N TRP A 263 -25.00 -11.86 33.53
CA TRP A 263 -26.01 -12.47 32.67
C TRP A 263 -25.83 -12.01 31.23
N PHE A 264 -25.59 -12.94 30.30
CA PHE A 264 -25.32 -12.66 28.88
C PHE A 264 -26.50 -12.95 27.95
N TYR A 265 -27.38 -13.88 28.35
CA TYR A 265 -28.61 -14.22 27.63
C TYR A 265 -29.75 -14.54 28.60
N VAL A 266 -30.99 -14.42 28.12
CA VAL A 266 -32.17 -14.67 28.97
C VAL A 266 -32.40 -16.16 29.13
N ASP A 267 -32.16 -16.67 30.33
CA ASP A 267 -32.47 -18.05 30.73
C ASP A 267 -33.52 -18.01 31.85
N VAL A 268 -34.79 -18.21 31.49
CA VAL A 268 -35.94 -17.98 32.38
C VAL A 268 -35.87 -18.83 33.66
N PRO A 269 -35.67 -20.16 33.61
CA PRO A 269 -35.53 -20.98 34.82
C PRO A 269 -34.36 -20.56 35.72
N MET A 270 -33.22 -20.18 35.12
CA MET A 270 -32.04 -19.77 35.88
C MET A 270 -32.24 -18.41 36.56
N ILE A 271 -32.86 -17.45 35.86
CA ILE A 271 -33.22 -16.13 36.41
C ILE A 271 -34.26 -16.27 37.50
N ALA A 272 -35.30 -17.10 37.29
CA ALA A 272 -36.32 -17.37 38.30
C ALA A 272 -35.69 -17.90 39.60
N ARG A 273 -34.77 -18.88 39.51
CA ARG A 273 -34.01 -19.37 40.67
C ARG A 273 -33.20 -18.28 41.36
N ALA A 274 -32.52 -17.42 40.60
CA ALA A 274 -31.74 -16.32 41.16
C ALA A 274 -32.61 -15.29 41.90
N CYS A 275 -33.85 -15.09 41.45
CA CYS A 275 -34.84 -14.24 42.11
C CYS A 275 -35.63 -14.96 43.24
N GLY A 276 -35.34 -16.24 43.54
CA GLY A 276 -36.05 -17.03 44.55
C GLY A 276 -37.47 -17.46 44.12
N LEU A 277 -37.73 -17.54 42.82
CA LEU A 277 -39.00 -17.93 42.21
C LEU A 277 -38.93 -19.37 41.65
N PRO A 278 -40.08 -20.06 41.48
CA PRO A 278 -40.11 -21.40 40.92
C PRO A 278 -39.70 -21.42 39.44
N GLU A 279 -39.10 -22.52 38.97
CA GLU A 279 -38.53 -22.61 37.61
C GLU A 279 -39.56 -22.51 36.48
N ASN A 280 -40.83 -22.75 36.78
CA ASN A 280 -41.95 -22.62 35.86
C ASN A 280 -42.57 -21.20 35.85
N THR A 281 -41.91 -20.22 36.47
CA THR A 281 -42.34 -18.82 36.41
C THR A 281 -42.40 -18.31 34.97
N VAL A 282 -43.52 -17.67 34.63
CA VAL A 282 -43.74 -17.10 33.30
C VAL A 282 -42.92 -15.82 33.14
N TYR A 283 -42.31 -15.69 31.96
CA TYR A 283 -41.54 -14.53 31.54
C TYR A 283 -42.28 -13.75 30.45
N ILE A 284 -42.40 -12.44 30.64
CA ILE A 284 -43.00 -11.52 29.68
C ILE A 284 -42.07 -10.37 29.32
N GLU A 285 -42.18 -9.89 28.08
CA GLU A 285 -41.58 -8.64 27.62
C GLU A 285 -42.61 -7.53 27.74
N ASP A 286 -42.30 -6.45 28.46
CA ASP A 286 -43.16 -5.27 28.53
C ASP A 286 -43.24 -4.59 27.15
N ILE A 287 -44.46 -4.22 26.74
CA ILE A 287 -44.75 -3.51 25.48
C ILE A 287 -45.49 -2.20 25.71
N ASN A 288 -45.54 -1.69 26.95
CA ASN A 288 -46.22 -0.45 27.25
C ASN A 288 -45.55 0.75 26.55
N GLU A 289 -46.32 1.54 25.79
CA GLU A 289 -45.82 2.69 25.01
C GLU A 289 -45.79 3.99 25.84
N ASP A 290 -46.41 3.99 27.03
CA ASP A 290 -46.53 5.16 27.92
C ASP A 290 -45.25 5.41 28.73
N VAL A 291 -44.16 5.75 28.05
CA VAL A 291 -42.88 6.13 28.67
C VAL A 291 -42.86 7.64 28.94
N SER A 292 -42.67 8.03 30.20
CA SER A 292 -42.57 9.44 30.60
C SER A 292 -41.41 10.16 29.87
N PRO A 293 -41.63 11.31 29.22
CA PRO A 293 -40.57 12.07 28.55
C PRO A 293 -39.44 12.53 29.49
N THR A 294 -39.71 12.65 30.79
CA THR A 294 -38.74 13.10 31.81
C THR A 294 -37.86 11.97 32.33
N ASN A 295 -38.28 10.70 32.21
CA ASN A 295 -37.46 9.54 32.55
C ASN A 295 -37.72 8.42 31.53
N PRO A 296 -36.99 8.41 30.39
CA PRO A 296 -37.28 7.52 29.28
C PRO A 296 -36.85 6.06 29.51
N TYR A 297 -36.22 5.74 30.63
CA TYR A 297 -35.67 4.42 30.92
C TYR A 297 -36.41 3.74 32.08
N PRO A 298 -36.62 2.41 32.04
CA PRO A 298 -36.26 1.47 30.97
C PRO A 298 -37.10 1.65 29.70
N VAL A 299 -36.48 1.48 28.52
CA VAL A 299 -37.20 1.61 27.23
C VAL A 299 -37.70 0.23 26.80
N PRO A 300 -39.02 -0.02 26.75
CA PRO A 300 -39.59 -1.30 26.34
C PRO A 300 -39.19 -1.71 24.92
N LYS A 301 -39.37 -3.00 24.61
CA LYS A 301 -39.15 -3.50 23.25
C LYS A 301 -40.33 -3.14 22.37
N ASP A 302 -40.06 -2.61 21.19
CA ASP A 302 -41.09 -2.37 20.17
C ASP A 302 -41.69 -3.71 19.74
N VAL A 303 -43.02 -3.78 19.61
CA VAL A 303 -43.76 -4.95 19.14
C VAL A 303 -43.20 -5.46 17.80
N ASN A 304 -42.78 -4.56 16.90
CA ASN A 304 -42.17 -4.95 15.63
C ASN A 304 -40.83 -5.68 15.81
N THR A 305 -40.08 -5.36 16.87
CA THR A 305 -38.82 -6.07 17.18
C THR A 305 -39.05 -7.48 17.72
N LEU A 306 -40.20 -7.76 18.32
CA LEU A 306 -40.59 -9.11 18.76
C LEU A 306 -40.98 -10.02 17.57
N ILE A 307 -41.44 -9.43 16.46
CA ILE A 307 -41.77 -10.14 15.23
C ILE A 307 -40.49 -10.49 14.46
N ARG A 308 -39.54 -9.55 14.38
CA ARG A 308 -38.31 -9.69 13.59
C ARG A 308 -37.44 -10.89 14.02
N HIS A 309 -36.82 -11.48 13.03
CA HIS A 309 -35.83 -12.56 13.12
C HIS A 309 -34.53 -12.07 12.44
N SER A 310 -33.37 -12.64 12.79
CA SER A 310 -32.06 -12.21 12.26
C SER A 310 -31.88 -12.36 10.74
N VAL A 311 -32.73 -13.16 10.09
CA VAL A 311 -32.76 -13.38 8.64
C VAL A 311 -34.21 -13.30 8.20
N MET A 312 -34.50 -12.40 7.27
CA MET A 312 -35.86 -12.15 6.76
C MET A 312 -36.18 -13.00 5.51
N PRO A 313 -37.46 -13.23 5.19
CA PRO A 313 -37.86 -13.89 3.94
C PRO A 313 -37.28 -13.24 2.68
N GLU A 314 -37.08 -11.92 2.69
CA GLU A 314 -36.45 -11.19 1.58
C GLU A 314 -34.97 -11.55 1.41
N ASP A 315 -34.25 -11.81 2.49
CA ASP A 315 -32.84 -12.21 2.44
C ASP A 315 -32.71 -13.60 1.83
N HIS A 316 -33.58 -14.53 2.25
CA HIS A 316 -33.67 -15.85 1.62
C HIS A 316 -34.03 -15.75 0.13
N LEU A 317 -34.90 -14.81 -0.27
CA LEU A 317 -35.22 -14.56 -1.67
C LEU A 317 -33.98 -14.06 -2.45
N LYS A 318 -33.22 -13.10 -1.89
CA LYS A 318 -31.95 -12.62 -2.47
C LYS A 318 -30.93 -13.75 -2.61
N TYR A 319 -30.83 -14.63 -1.61
CA TYR A 319 -29.97 -15.82 -1.69
C TYR A 319 -30.45 -16.80 -2.76
N THR A 320 -31.76 -17.04 -2.89
CA THR A 320 -32.33 -17.87 -3.97
C THR A 320 -31.92 -17.35 -5.34
N PHE A 321 -32.03 -16.05 -5.60
CA PHE A 321 -31.57 -15.44 -6.86
C PHE A 321 -30.07 -15.64 -7.09
N THR A 322 -29.25 -15.41 -6.06
CA THR A 322 -27.79 -15.60 -6.13
C THR A 322 -27.43 -17.06 -6.48
N TRP A 323 -28.06 -18.03 -5.83
CA TRP A 323 -27.75 -19.45 -6.08
C TRP A 323 -28.22 -19.94 -7.44
N TYR A 324 -29.40 -19.51 -7.91
CA TYR A 324 -29.88 -19.88 -9.24
C TYR A 324 -29.09 -19.22 -10.38
N THR A 325 -28.68 -17.96 -10.21
CA THR A 325 -27.80 -17.29 -11.20
C THR A 325 -26.43 -17.95 -11.28
N LEU A 326 -25.84 -18.32 -10.13
CA LEU A 326 -24.58 -19.06 -10.09
C LEU A 326 -24.72 -20.45 -10.73
N SER A 327 -25.83 -21.15 -10.47
CA SER A 327 -26.15 -22.43 -11.11
C SER A 327 -26.21 -22.31 -12.63
N ALA A 328 -26.90 -21.30 -13.15
CA ALA A 328 -26.97 -21.02 -14.59
C ALA A 328 -25.59 -20.70 -15.19
N ALA A 329 -24.79 -19.86 -14.52
CA ALA A 329 -23.46 -19.48 -14.98
C ALA A 329 -22.51 -20.69 -15.06
N VAL A 330 -22.48 -21.54 -14.02
CA VAL A 330 -21.61 -22.73 -13.98
C VAL A 330 -22.04 -23.77 -15.01
N THR A 331 -23.36 -23.97 -15.16
CA THR A 331 -23.93 -24.86 -16.18
C THR A 331 -23.60 -24.37 -17.60
N TYR A 332 -23.62 -23.05 -17.83
CA TYR A 332 -23.23 -22.45 -19.10
C TYR A 332 -21.73 -22.62 -19.38
N MET A 333 -20.86 -22.41 -18.39
CA MET A 333 -19.42 -22.66 -18.51
C MET A 333 -19.12 -24.12 -18.82
N ALA A 334 -19.78 -25.06 -18.15
CA ALA A 334 -19.68 -26.49 -18.43
C ALA A 334 -20.10 -26.81 -19.88
N SER A 335 -21.21 -26.22 -20.34
CA SER A 335 -21.72 -26.39 -21.70
C SER A 335 -20.78 -25.81 -22.77
N LYS A 336 -20.18 -24.63 -22.53
CA LYS A 336 -19.21 -24.01 -23.44
C LYS A 336 -17.93 -24.84 -23.54
N ARG A 337 -17.49 -25.42 -22.41
CA ARG A 337 -16.31 -26.30 -22.35
C ARG A 337 -16.49 -27.60 -23.12
N ILE A 338 -17.72 -28.14 -23.19
CA ILE A 338 -18.04 -29.33 -24.00
C ILE A 338 -18.09 -28.99 -25.51
N LYS A 339 -18.53 -27.78 -25.88
CA LYS A 339 -18.61 -27.33 -27.29
C LYS A 339 -17.27 -26.92 -27.91
N ALA A 340 -16.26 -26.61 -27.11
CA ALA A 340 -14.95 -26.18 -27.59
C ALA A 340 -14.01 -27.37 -27.87
N LYS A 341 -14.08 -27.93 -29.10
CA LYS A 341 -12.92 -28.41 -29.91
C LYS A 341 -13.37 -29.22 -31.16
N LYS A 342 -13.08 -28.67 -32.34
CA LYS A 342 -12.51 -29.43 -33.48
C LYS A 342 -11.18 -28.74 -33.85
N PRO A 343 -10.02 -29.37 -33.64
CA PRO A 343 -8.78 -28.91 -34.24
C PRO A 343 -8.51 -29.66 -35.55
N LYS A 344 -8.06 -28.93 -36.57
CA LYS A 344 -7.40 -29.49 -37.77
C LYS A 344 -6.08 -30.14 -37.33
N MET A 345 -5.85 -31.37 -37.77
CA MET A 345 -4.58 -32.07 -37.61
C MET A 345 -3.60 -31.64 -38.71
N SER A 346 -2.38 -31.29 -38.32
CA SER A 346 -1.18 -31.46 -39.14
C SER A 346 -0.14 -32.17 -38.31
N ALA A 347 0.37 -33.26 -38.86
CA ALA A 347 1.19 -34.28 -38.23
C ALA A 347 2.62 -33.77 -37.94
N ILE A 348 3.12 -34.08 -36.74
CA ILE A 348 4.55 -34.29 -36.49
C ILE A 348 4.69 -35.58 -35.69
N MET A 349 5.46 -36.47 -36.29
CA MET A 349 5.78 -37.83 -35.90
C MET A 349 6.68 -37.82 -34.65
N LEU A 350 6.24 -38.49 -33.57
CA LEU A 350 7.05 -38.80 -32.40
C LEU A 350 7.75 -40.13 -32.63
N CYS A 351 9.08 -40.10 -32.78
CA CYS A 351 9.92 -41.29 -32.65
C CYS A 351 10.40 -41.39 -31.20
N THR A 352 10.03 -42.47 -30.55
CA THR A 352 10.48 -42.91 -29.23
C THR A 352 11.93 -43.38 -29.27
N CYS A 353 12.77 -42.97 -28.31
CA CYS A 353 13.90 -43.77 -27.81
C CYS A 353 14.41 -43.23 -26.46
N SER A 354 14.16 -44.02 -25.40
CA SER A 354 14.98 -44.31 -24.22
C SER A 354 15.98 -43.26 -23.70
N GLY A 355 15.66 -42.64 -22.55
CA GLY A 355 16.63 -41.93 -21.71
C GLY A 355 17.20 -42.85 -20.63
N GLY A 356 18.40 -43.39 -20.86
CA GLY A 356 19.21 -44.06 -19.85
C GLY A 356 19.94 -43.05 -18.97
N GLN A 357 20.00 -43.33 -17.66
CA GLN A 357 20.83 -42.61 -16.70
C GLN A 357 22.31 -42.80 -17.02
N SER A 358 23.09 -41.72 -17.08
CA SER A 358 24.55 -41.78 -16.97
C SER A 358 25.05 -40.75 -15.95
N LYS A 359 25.85 -41.25 -15.01
CA LYS A 359 26.62 -40.50 -14.01
C LYS A 359 27.57 -39.52 -14.70
N PHE A 360 27.82 -38.42 -14.01
CA PHE A 360 28.87 -37.46 -14.31
C PHE A 360 30.24 -38.13 -14.12
N GLU A 361 30.95 -38.35 -15.22
CA GLU A 361 32.39 -38.62 -15.29
C GLU A 361 33.03 -37.47 -16.08
N ASP A 362 34.30 -37.22 -15.77
CA ASP A 362 35.13 -36.10 -16.22
C ASP A 362 35.11 -35.86 -17.75
N LEU A 363 35.15 -34.58 -18.11
CA LEU A 363 35.24 -34.11 -19.50
C LEU A 363 36.49 -34.68 -20.20
N PRO A 364 36.37 -35.28 -21.39
CA PRO A 364 37.53 -35.67 -22.19
C PRO A 364 38.17 -34.45 -22.84
N ARG A 365 39.50 -34.34 -22.72
CA ARG A 365 40.34 -33.55 -23.63
C ARG A 365 40.21 -34.12 -25.04
N SER A 366 39.88 -33.26 -26.00
CA SER A 366 40.02 -33.58 -27.43
C SER A 366 41.50 -33.88 -27.77
N PRO A 367 41.78 -34.76 -28.73
CA PRO A 367 43.13 -35.25 -28.99
C PRO A 367 44.01 -34.13 -29.53
N GLU A 368 45.02 -33.76 -28.75
CA GLU A 368 46.15 -32.99 -29.25
C GLU A 368 46.88 -33.83 -30.29
N SER A 369 47.03 -33.26 -31.49
CA SER A 369 47.91 -33.77 -32.52
C SER A 369 49.31 -34.00 -31.94
N LEU A 370 49.85 -35.21 -32.16
CA LEU A 370 51.18 -35.69 -31.76
C LEU A 370 52.37 -34.78 -32.11
N ALA A 371 52.18 -33.71 -32.90
CA ALA A 371 53.26 -32.85 -33.39
C ALA A 371 53.77 -31.79 -32.40
N THR A 372 53.04 -31.47 -31.33
CA THR A 372 53.44 -30.39 -30.39
C THR A 372 53.96 -30.87 -29.04
N ARG A 373 53.89 -32.19 -28.75
CA ARG A 373 54.37 -32.73 -27.47
C ARG A 373 55.89 -32.93 -27.43
N ASP A 374 56.52 -33.14 -28.59
CA ASP A 374 57.93 -33.49 -28.66
C ASP A 374 58.88 -32.28 -28.60
N PHE A 375 58.35 -31.05 -28.65
CA PHE A 375 59.16 -29.82 -28.52
C PHE A 375 59.19 -29.22 -27.11
N SER A 376 58.22 -29.54 -26.22
CA SER A 376 58.21 -28.98 -24.86
C SER A 376 59.10 -29.74 -23.87
N GLU A 377 59.46 -30.99 -24.15
CA GLU A 377 60.22 -31.84 -23.20
C GLU A 377 61.75 -31.79 -23.42
N ASN A 378 62.25 -31.24 -24.52
CA ASN A 378 63.69 -31.23 -24.83
C ASN A 378 64.44 -29.93 -24.49
N CYS A 379 63.81 -28.97 -23.80
CA CYS A 379 64.44 -27.68 -23.46
C CYS A 379 64.45 -27.38 -21.95
N SER A 380 64.59 -28.40 -21.11
CA SER A 380 64.89 -28.25 -19.69
C SER A 380 66.25 -28.86 -19.34
N SER A 381 67.31 -28.26 -19.87
CA SER A 381 68.66 -28.35 -19.28
C SER A 381 69.59 -27.29 -19.84
N SER A 382 69.54 -26.09 -19.27
CA SER A 382 70.76 -25.36 -18.89
C SER A 382 70.39 -24.15 -18.05
N LYS A 383 71.03 -24.04 -16.89
CA LYS A 383 70.98 -22.84 -16.03
C LYS A 383 71.55 -21.66 -16.82
N ILE A 384 70.75 -20.61 -17.05
CA ILE A 384 71.27 -19.29 -17.37
C ILE A 384 70.57 -18.27 -16.46
N ALA A 385 71.41 -17.60 -15.67
CA ALA A 385 71.07 -16.48 -14.81
C ALA A 385 70.64 -15.26 -15.64
N SER A 386 69.64 -14.54 -15.13
CA SER A 386 69.38 -13.11 -15.33
C SER A 386 69.93 -12.47 -16.62
N ARG A 387 69.09 -12.41 -17.65
CA ARG A 387 69.28 -11.44 -18.74
C ARG A 387 67.95 -11.09 -19.39
N GLU A 388 67.37 -9.99 -18.94
CA GLU A 388 66.38 -9.23 -19.70
C GLU A 388 67.08 -8.72 -20.97
N THR A 389 66.92 -9.43 -22.08
CA THR A 389 67.18 -8.89 -23.41
C THR A 389 66.07 -9.36 -24.32
N THR A 390 65.38 -8.38 -24.92
CA THR A 390 64.48 -8.55 -26.06
C THR A 390 65.07 -9.56 -27.06
N PRO A 391 64.28 -10.51 -27.59
CA PRO A 391 64.77 -11.41 -28.63
C PRO A 391 65.22 -10.56 -29.83
N ASP A 392 66.46 -10.78 -30.24
CA ASP A 392 67.04 -10.14 -31.41
C ASP A 392 66.41 -10.76 -32.68
N ASP A 393 66.14 -9.96 -33.73
CA ASP A 393 65.47 -10.42 -34.97
C ASP A 393 66.18 -11.65 -35.58
N SER A 394 67.47 -11.81 -35.30
CA SER A 394 68.29 -12.96 -35.68
C SER A 394 67.81 -14.29 -35.09
N GLN A 395 67.40 -14.32 -33.82
CA GLN A 395 66.95 -15.54 -33.11
C GLN A 395 65.55 -15.97 -33.52
N VAL A 396 64.66 -15.00 -33.79
CA VAL A 396 63.31 -15.27 -34.32
C VAL A 396 63.41 -15.93 -35.69
N ASN A 397 64.30 -15.43 -36.56
CA ASN A 397 64.50 -15.97 -37.90
C ASN A 397 65.10 -17.38 -37.92
N GLU A 398 65.98 -17.72 -36.96
CA GLU A 398 66.58 -19.06 -36.84
C GLU A 398 65.55 -20.12 -36.41
N VAL A 399 64.74 -19.81 -35.39
CA VAL A 399 63.63 -20.67 -34.96
C VAL A 399 62.55 -20.77 -36.03
N GLU A 400 62.34 -19.70 -36.81
CA GLU A 400 61.42 -19.67 -37.94
C GLU A 400 61.87 -20.57 -39.11
N SER A 401 63.17 -20.62 -39.45
CA SER A 401 63.70 -21.55 -40.44
C SER A 401 63.58 -23.00 -40.00
N ASP A 402 63.87 -23.29 -38.73
CA ASP A 402 63.79 -24.64 -38.17
C ASP A 402 62.35 -25.17 -38.19
N LEU A 403 61.35 -24.33 -37.85
CA LEU A 403 59.93 -24.71 -37.91
C LEU A 403 59.43 -24.92 -39.35
N LYS A 404 59.94 -24.16 -40.32
CA LYS A 404 59.62 -24.36 -41.75
C LYS A 404 60.20 -25.67 -42.28
N GLU A 405 61.44 -25.98 -41.93
CA GLU A 405 62.13 -27.19 -42.40
C GLU A 405 61.57 -28.46 -41.75
N THR A 406 61.22 -28.41 -40.46
CA THR A 406 60.74 -29.58 -39.70
C THR A 406 59.27 -29.93 -39.96
N LEU A 407 58.41 -28.93 -40.18
CA LEU A 407 56.96 -29.13 -40.30
C LEU A 407 56.40 -28.80 -41.70
N SER A 408 57.25 -28.39 -42.65
CA SER A 408 56.85 -28.01 -44.02
C SER A 408 55.74 -26.94 -44.06
N LEU A 409 55.78 -26.00 -43.11
CA LEU A 409 54.75 -24.97 -42.93
C LEU A 409 54.99 -23.74 -43.80
N ASN A 410 53.90 -23.03 -44.13
CA ASN A 410 54.01 -21.73 -44.79
C ASN A 410 54.65 -20.68 -43.85
N TYR A 411 55.26 -19.64 -44.42
CA TYR A 411 55.89 -18.54 -43.67
C TYR A 411 54.95 -17.95 -42.61
N GLU A 412 53.69 -17.75 -42.97
CA GLU A 412 52.69 -17.15 -42.10
C GLU A 412 52.22 -18.14 -41.00
N GLU A 413 52.22 -19.44 -41.27
CA GLU A 413 51.84 -20.49 -40.31
C GLU A 413 52.92 -20.71 -39.25
N ALA A 414 54.20 -20.69 -39.65
CA ALA A 414 55.34 -20.81 -38.73
C ALA A 414 55.36 -19.65 -37.72
N ARG A 415 55.12 -18.42 -38.17
CA ARG A 415 55.02 -17.24 -37.28
C ARG A 415 53.80 -17.26 -36.37
N ALA A 416 52.66 -17.71 -36.87
CA ALA A 416 51.46 -17.86 -36.06
C ALA A 416 51.63 -18.90 -34.93
N LEU A 417 52.36 -20.00 -35.18
CA LEU A 417 52.72 -20.98 -34.14
C LEU A 417 53.76 -20.43 -33.15
N LEU A 418 54.80 -19.76 -33.63
CA LEU A 418 55.81 -19.15 -32.78
C LEU A 418 55.21 -18.07 -31.87
N GLY A 419 54.34 -17.21 -32.41
CA GLY A 419 53.60 -16.21 -31.64
C GLY A 419 52.69 -16.83 -30.58
N ARG A 420 52.11 -18.02 -30.84
CA ARG A 420 51.34 -18.77 -29.84
C ARG A 420 52.22 -19.29 -28.70
N LEU A 421 53.39 -19.83 -29.01
CA LEU A 421 54.34 -20.33 -28.00
C LEU A 421 54.84 -19.20 -27.09
N GLU A 422 55.22 -18.05 -27.66
CA GLU A 422 55.65 -16.89 -26.87
C GLU A 422 54.51 -16.29 -26.04
N HIS A 423 53.28 -16.26 -26.58
CA HIS A 423 52.12 -15.84 -25.80
C HIS A 423 51.84 -16.76 -24.61
N GLN A 424 51.96 -18.09 -24.79
CA GLN A 424 51.81 -19.08 -23.71
C GLN A 424 52.91 -18.98 -22.65
N ARG A 425 54.12 -18.55 -23.04
CA ARG A 425 55.24 -18.27 -22.12
C ARG A 425 55.05 -16.98 -21.32
N GLY A 426 54.07 -16.15 -21.68
CA GLY A 426 53.81 -14.85 -21.04
C GLY A 426 54.68 -13.70 -21.53
N ASN A 427 55.48 -13.91 -22.59
CA ASN A 427 56.33 -12.89 -23.20
C ASN A 427 55.55 -12.11 -24.26
N PHE A 428 54.71 -11.17 -23.83
CA PHE A 428 53.78 -10.46 -24.72
C PHE A 428 54.46 -9.55 -25.75
N ASP A 429 55.59 -8.92 -25.41
CA ASP A 429 56.35 -8.08 -26.34
C ASP A 429 56.98 -8.90 -27.48
N ALA A 430 57.58 -10.05 -27.16
CA ALA A 430 58.13 -10.98 -28.15
C ALA A 430 57.03 -11.57 -29.03
N ALA A 431 55.92 -11.98 -28.43
CA ALA A 431 54.75 -12.46 -29.17
C ALA A 431 54.22 -11.38 -30.13
N LEU A 432 54.15 -10.12 -29.70
CA LEU A 432 53.70 -9.02 -30.55
C LEU A 432 54.66 -8.77 -31.73
N GLN A 433 55.98 -8.80 -31.52
CA GLN A 433 56.97 -8.64 -32.58
C GLN A 433 56.83 -9.73 -33.65
N VAL A 434 56.71 -10.99 -33.25
CA VAL A 434 56.51 -12.12 -34.15
C VAL A 434 55.18 -11.99 -34.92
N LEU A 435 54.10 -11.61 -34.24
CA LEU A 435 52.76 -11.51 -34.81
C LEU A 435 52.57 -10.27 -35.70
N GLN A 436 53.31 -9.18 -35.47
CA GLN A 436 53.33 -8.01 -36.37
C GLN A 436 53.95 -8.32 -37.74
N GLY A 437 54.81 -9.34 -37.80
CA GLY A 437 55.44 -9.81 -39.03
C GLY A 437 54.49 -10.55 -39.99
N ILE A 438 53.22 -10.73 -39.65
CA ILE A 438 52.18 -11.34 -40.51
C ILE A 438 51.43 -10.22 -41.26
N ASP A 439 51.50 -10.22 -42.59
CA ASP A 439 50.80 -9.22 -43.42
C ASP A 439 49.30 -9.59 -43.59
N ILE A 440 48.48 -9.16 -42.64
CA ILE A 440 47.03 -9.41 -42.62
C ILE A 440 46.33 -8.81 -43.86
N ARG A 441 46.85 -7.72 -44.45
CA ARG A 441 46.20 -7.02 -45.56
C ARG A 441 46.22 -7.83 -46.86
N SER A 442 47.33 -8.49 -47.15
CA SER A 442 47.45 -9.37 -48.32
C SER A 442 46.74 -10.72 -48.13
N LEU A 443 46.63 -11.19 -46.88
CA LEU A 443 45.97 -12.45 -46.53
C LEU A 443 44.45 -12.36 -46.48
N ARG A 444 43.87 -11.21 -46.13
CA ARG A 444 42.43 -10.97 -46.03
C ARG A 444 41.60 -11.52 -47.21
N PRO A 445 41.85 -11.16 -48.48
CA PRO A 445 41.06 -11.68 -49.61
C PRO A 445 41.22 -13.20 -49.82
N ARG A 446 42.40 -13.75 -49.52
CA ARG A 446 42.67 -15.20 -49.63
C ARG A 446 41.91 -15.99 -48.57
N MET A 447 41.89 -15.49 -47.34
CA MET A 447 41.13 -16.07 -46.22
C MET A 447 39.62 -15.98 -46.48
N THR A 448 39.10 -14.83 -46.91
CA THR A 448 37.68 -14.66 -47.27
C THR A 448 37.26 -15.63 -48.38
N SER A 449 38.05 -15.78 -49.45
CA SER A 449 37.75 -16.72 -50.54
C SER A 449 37.75 -18.18 -50.06
N ALA A 450 38.73 -18.57 -49.25
CA ALA A 450 38.84 -19.93 -48.72
C ALA A 450 37.66 -20.30 -47.81
N ILE A 451 37.21 -19.36 -46.97
CA ILE A 451 36.02 -19.53 -46.11
C ILE A 451 34.73 -19.59 -46.94
N ALA A 452 34.61 -18.78 -48.00
CA ALA A 452 33.42 -18.79 -48.87
C ALA A 452 33.33 -20.07 -49.73
N GLU A 453 34.47 -20.65 -50.12
CA GLU A 453 34.53 -21.85 -50.97
C GLU A 453 34.35 -23.16 -50.19
N SER A 454 34.67 -23.21 -48.90
CA SER A 454 34.51 -24.41 -48.05
C SER A 454 33.06 -24.88 -47.90
N ILE A 455 32.09 -24.04 -48.26
CA ILE A 455 30.65 -24.25 -48.08
C ILE A 455 29.95 -24.81 -49.33
N LYS A 456 30.59 -24.76 -50.50
CA LYS A 456 29.98 -25.29 -51.74
C LYS A 456 29.99 -26.83 -51.68
N PRO A 457 28.84 -27.52 -51.86
CA PRO A 457 28.82 -28.98 -51.86
C PRO A 457 29.71 -29.52 -52.99
N ARG A 458 30.62 -30.45 -52.65
CA ARG A 458 31.49 -31.13 -53.61
C ARG A 458 30.64 -31.96 -54.59
N THR A 459 30.20 -31.38 -55.70
CA THR A 459 29.69 -32.16 -56.83
C THR A 459 30.84 -32.93 -57.47
N PRO A 460 30.71 -34.24 -57.74
CA PRO A 460 31.76 -35.02 -58.37
C PRO A 460 31.99 -34.55 -59.81
N PRO A 461 33.22 -34.60 -60.35
CA PRO A 461 33.52 -34.04 -61.66
C PRO A 461 32.88 -34.90 -62.75
N ARG A 462 31.88 -34.36 -63.46
CA ARG A 462 31.51 -34.90 -64.78
C ARG A 462 32.58 -34.50 -65.78
N SER A 463 33.17 -35.52 -66.39
CA SER A 463 34.18 -35.43 -67.44
C SER A 463 33.73 -34.51 -68.58
N SER A 464 34.46 -33.43 -68.84
CA SER A 464 34.61 -32.93 -70.20
C SER A 464 35.94 -32.19 -70.42
N ARG A 465 36.55 -32.57 -71.54
CA ARG A 465 37.82 -32.17 -72.14
C ARG A 465 38.21 -30.68 -72.04
N ARG A 466 39.51 -30.50 -71.78
CA ARG A 466 40.37 -29.32 -72.00
C ARG A 466 40.05 -28.48 -73.25
N LYS A 467 40.20 -27.16 -73.11
CA LYS A 467 41.04 -26.32 -73.99
C LYS A 467 41.60 -25.11 -73.20
N SER A 468 42.87 -24.84 -73.45
CA SER A 468 43.77 -23.92 -72.77
C SER A 468 43.74 -22.49 -73.33
N SER A 469 43.88 -21.50 -72.46
CA SER A 469 44.71 -20.31 -72.72
C SER A 469 45.16 -19.69 -71.39
N GLN A 470 46.47 -19.52 -71.25
CA GLN A 470 47.20 -19.01 -70.10
C GLN A 470 46.79 -17.58 -69.72
N GLY A 471 46.67 -17.35 -68.41
CA GLY A 471 46.64 -16.06 -67.74
C GLY A 471 46.81 -16.31 -66.24
N ASN A 472 47.94 -15.89 -65.69
CA ASN A 472 48.44 -16.16 -64.35
C ASN A 472 47.43 -15.97 -63.20
N GLY A 473 47.46 -16.91 -62.26
CA GLY A 473 46.80 -16.81 -60.97
C GLY A 473 46.44 -18.19 -60.44
N MET A 474 47.44 -19.04 -60.17
CA MET A 474 47.23 -20.25 -59.39
C MET A 474 46.84 -19.78 -57.98
N LEU A 475 45.53 -19.60 -57.74
CA LEU A 475 44.98 -19.34 -56.41
C LEU A 475 45.33 -20.57 -55.58
N VAL A 476 46.44 -20.49 -54.84
CA VAL A 476 46.80 -21.47 -53.83
C VAL A 476 45.71 -21.38 -52.77
N HIS A 477 44.75 -22.30 -52.89
CA HIS A 477 43.62 -22.42 -52.00
C HIS A 477 44.17 -22.70 -50.60
N MET A 478 43.94 -21.79 -49.66
CA MET A 478 44.37 -22.00 -48.28
C MET A 478 43.54 -23.14 -47.68
N SER A 479 44.17 -23.96 -46.84
CA SER A 479 43.46 -24.97 -46.06
C SER A 479 42.68 -24.29 -44.93
N MET A 480 41.53 -24.84 -44.54
CA MET A 480 40.75 -24.31 -43.41
C MET A 480 41.54 -24.29 -42.10
N HIS A 481 42.47 -25.24 -41.93
CA HIS A 481 43.39 -25.28 -40.79
C HIS A 481 44.32 -24.06 -40.75
N SER A 482 44.89 -23.68 -41.90
CA SER A 482 45.73 -22.48 -42.05
C SER A 482 44.95 -21.21 -41.71
N VAL A 483 43.71 -21.11 -42.19
CA VAL A 483 42.82 -19.98 -41.89
C VAL A 483 42.50 -19.88 -40.39
N SER A 484 42.15 -21.00 -39.74
CA SER A 484 41.90 -21.02 -38.29
C SER A 484 43.13 -20.60 -37.48
N LEU A 485 44.32 -21.05 -37.89
CA LEU A 485 45.58 -20.77 -37.20
C LEU A 485 45.99 -19.29 -37.34
N LEU A 486 45.77 -18.69 -38.51
CA LEU A 486 46.02 -17.27 -38.75
C LEU A 486 45.01 -16.37 -38.03
N LEU A 487 43.72 -16.73 -37.99
CA LEU A 487 42.73 -15.97 -37.19
C LEU A 487 43.01 -16.07 -35.68
N GLU A 488 43.47 -17.22 -35.21
CA GLU A 488 43.93 -17.38 -33.82
C GLU A 488 45.15 -16.48 -33.54
N ALA A 489 46.09 -16.38 -34.49
CA ALA A 489 47.24 -15.48 -34.39
C ALA A 489 46.82 -14.00 -34.30
N ILE A 490 45.84 -13.56 -35.09
CA ILE A 490 45.28 -12.20 -35.00
C ILE A 490 44.61 -11.97 -33.63
N LEU A 491 43.86 -12.97 -33.10
CA LEU A 491 43.25 -12.87 -31.78
C LEU A 491 44.30 -12.81 -30.65
N LEU A 492 45.38 -13.59 -30.75
CA LEU A 492 46.50 -13.56 -29.81
C LEU A 492 47.27 -12.25 -29.88
N LYS A 493 47.40 -11.65 -31.08
CA LYS A 493 47.96 -10.32 -31.27
C LYS A 493 47.12 -9.26 -30.55
N ALA A 494 45.79 -9.32 -30.70
CA ALA A 494 44.87 -8.43 -29.98
C ALA A 494 45.00 -8.58 -28.45
N LYS A 495 45.05 -9.82 -27.93
CA LYS A 495 45.24 -10.08 -26.49
C LYS A 495 46.59 -9.56 -25.98
N SER A 496 47.65 -9.72 -26.76
CA SER A 496 48.99 -9.22 -26.39
C SER A 496 49.05 -7.69 -26.42
N LEU A 497 48.35 -7.04 -27.35
CA LEU A 497 48.21 -5.58 -27.37
C LEU A 497 47.42 -5.06 -26.16
N ASP A 498 46.37 -5.77 -25.75
CA ASP A 498 45.60 -5.43 -24.55
C ASP A 498 46.45 -5.54 -23.26
N THR A 499 47.23 -6.62 -23.10
CA THR A 499 48.11 -6.78 -21.94
C THR A 499 49.21 -5.71 -21.87
N LEU A 500 49.64 -5.19 -23.03
CA LEU A 500 50.59 -4.08 -23.15
C LEU A 500 49.93 -2.68 -23.05
N GLY A 501 48.63 -2.60 -22.83
CA GLY A 501 47.89 -1.33 -22.63
C GLY A 501 47.52 -0.59 -23.93
N ARG A 502 47.77 -1.16 -25.11
CA ARG A 502 47.40 -0.59 -26.42
C ARG A 502 45.99 -1.04 -26.83
N VAL A 503 45.00 -0.61 -26.04
CA VAL A 503 43.62 -1.13 -26.12
C VAL A 503 42.91 -0.80 -27.45
N ALA A 504 43.12 0.40 -28.01
CA ALA A 504 42.51 0.78 -29.28
C ALA A 504 43.04 -0.06 -30.45
N ASP A 505 44.35 -0.31 -30.50
CA ASP A 505 44.97 -1.17 -31.50
C ASP A 505 44.53 -2.63 -31.34
N ALA A 506 44.26 -3.09 -30.11
CA ALA A 506 43.68 -4.41 -29.88
C ALA A 506 42.26 -4.52 -30.45
N ALA A 507 41.44 -3.46 -30.32
CA ALA A 507 40.08 -3.40 -30.84
C ALA A 507 40.05 -3.43 -32.38
N GLU A 508 40.85 -2.54 -33.00
CA GLU A 508 41.71 -2.82 -34.17
C GLU A 508 41.61 -4.21 -34.80
N GLU A 509 42.48 -5.06 -34.27
CA GLU A 509 42.71 -6.42 -34.73
C GLU A 509 41.48 -7.30 -34.55
N CYS A 510 40.71 -7.15 -33.47
CA CYS A 510 39.45 -7.88 -33.29
C CYS A 510 38.38 -7.49 -34.32
N ARG A 511 38.29 -6.22 -34.72
CA ARG A 511 37.40 -5.76 -35.80
C ARG A 511 37.78 -6.39 -37.13
N THR A 512 39.09 -6.52 -37.41
CA THR A 512 39.54 -7.17 -38.66
C THR A 512 39.10 -8.64 -38.77
N ILE A 513 39.12 -9.40 -37.66
CA ILE A 513 38.62 -10.79 -37.63
C ILE A 513 37.15 -10.84 -38.03
N ILE A 514 36.33 -9.97 -37.44
CA ILE A 514 34.89 -9.92 -37.70
C ILE A 514 34.63 -9.51 -39.16
N ASP A 515 35.32 -8.49 -39.68
CA ASP A 515 35.14 -8.07 -41.07
C ASP A 515 35.54 -9.15 -42.10
N ILE A 516 36.57 -9.96 -41.82
CA ILE A 516 36.98 -11.07 -42.69
C ILE A 516 35.85 -12.11 -42.77
N ILE A 517 35.28 -12.50 -41.63
CA ILE A 517 34.25 -13.52 -41.56
C ILE A 517 32.91 -13.02 -42.11
N GLU A 518 32.51 -11.78 -41.81
CA GLU A 518 31.31 -11.18 -42.39
C GLU A 518 31.40 -11.02 -43.91
N SER A 519 32.59 -10.72 -44.44
CA SER A 519 32.81 -10.66 -45.89
C SER A 519 32.69 -12.03 -46.57
N ALA A 520 32.90 -13.12 -45.81
CA ALA A 520 32.71 -14.48 -46.30
C ALA A 520 31.26 -14.97 -46.14
N TRP A 521 30.55 -14.55 -45.09
CA TRP A 521 29.17 -14.94 -44.75
C TRP A 521 28.22 -13.74 -44.63
N PRO A 522 27.71 -13.20 -45.75
CA PRO A 522 26.89 -11.99 -45.74
C PRO A 522 25.48 -12.17 -45.17
N TYR A 523 24.85 -13.36 -45.26
CA TYR A 523 23.43 -13.56 -44.91
C TYR A 523 23.17 -14.50 -43.73
N ASP A 524 23.80 -15.67 -43.64
CA ASP A 524 23.65 -16.64 -42.52
C ASP A 524 24.90 -17.53 -42.35
N VAL A 525 25.09 -18.11 -41.16
CA VAL A 525 26.08 -19.19 -40.94
C VAL A 525 25.51 -20.49 -41.54
N PRO A 526 26.20 -21.15 -42.49
CA PRO A 526 25.64 -22.32 -43.20
C PRO A 526 25.46 -23.57 -42.32
N ASP A 527 24.34 -24.27 -42.49
CA ASP A 527 24.05 -25.55 -41.84
C ASP A 527 25.00 -26.67 -42.36
N GLY A 528 26.05 -26.97 -41.61
CA GLY A 528 27.04 -28.00 -41.96
C GLY A 528 28.46 -27.77 -41.43
N THR A 529 28.74 -26.64 -40.79
CA THR A 529 30.07 -26.28 -40.23
C THR A 529 30.44 -26.98 -38.91
N ALA A 530 29.72 -28.05 -38.53
CA ALA A 530 29.90 -28.77 -37.27
C ALA A 530 31.29 -29.47 -37.14
N GLU A 531 32.05 -29.57 -38.23
CA GLU A 531 33.41 -30.15 -38.23
C GLU A 531 34.51 -29.13 -37.83
N ASP A 532 34.23 -27.81 -37.84
CA ASP A 532 35.24 -26.73 -37.65
C ASP A 532 35.02 -25.89 -36.36
N CYS A 533 34.89 -26.54 -35.19
CA CYS A 533 34.61 -25.88 -33.91
C CYS A 533 35.56 -24.72 -33.55
N LYS A 534 36.86 -24.82 -33.92
CA LYS A 534 37.89 -23.83 -33.54
C LYS A 534 37.70 -22.48 -34.22
N LEU A 535 37.30 -22.45 -35.49
CA LEU A 535 37.08 -21.21 -36.24
C LEU A 535 35.93 -20.40 -35.64
N ILE A 536 34.82 -21.10 -35.37
CA ILE A 536 33.60 -20.51 -34.77
C ILE A 536 33.89 -20.02 -33.35
N ASP A 537 34.68 -20.75 -32.55
CA ASP A 537 35.07 -20.31 -31.21
C ASP A 537 35.97 -19.07 -31.22
N ILE A 538 36.90 -18.95 -32.16
CA ILE A 538 37.73 -17.74 -32.32
C ILE A 538 36.85 -16.55 -32.71
N PHE A 539 35.89 -16.75 -33.62
CA PHE A 539 34.95 -15.72 -34.04
C PHE A 539 34.06 -15.25 -32.88
N HIS A 540 33.44 -16.19 -32.14
CA HIS A 540 32.67 -15.87 -30.94
C HIS A 540 33.51 -15.15 -29.88
N SER A 541 34.77 -15.55 -29.71
CA SER A 541 35.70 -14.88 -28.79
C SER A 541 36.00 -13.45 -29.21
N ALA A 542 36.17 -13.20 -30.52
CA ALA A 542 36.38 -11.85 -31.07
C ALA A 542 35.13 -10.97 -30.91
N LEU A 543 33.94 -11.52 -31.17
CA LEU A 543 32.65 -10.83 -30.97
C LEU A 543 32.41 -10.43 -29.50
N GLU A 544 32.79 -11.27 -28.53
CA GLU A 544 32.68 -10.95 -27.11
C GLU A 544 33.72 -9.94 -26.61
N TYR A 545 34.90 -9.92 -27.22
CA TYR A 545 36.03 -9.15 -26.74
C TYR A 545 36.09 -7.74 -27.34
N LEU A 546 35.72 -7.58 -28.62
CA LEU A 546 35.75 -6.30 -29.32
C LEU A 546 35.00 -5.18 -28.56
N PRO A 547 33.73 -5.35 -28.15
CA PRO A 547 33.02 -4.27 -27.45
C PRO A 547 33.66 -3.92 -26.10
N LYS A 548 34.22 -4.90 -25.39
CA LYS A 548 34.89 -4.69 -24.09
C LYS A 548 36.18 -3.89 -24.21
N LEU A 549 36.92 -4.07 -25.31
CA LEU A 549 38.10 -3.27 -25.62
C LEU A 549 37.70 -1.81 -25.91
N TRP A 550 36.66 -1.59 -26.71
CA TRP A 550 36.14 -0.24 -26.97
C TRP A 550 35.69 0.46 -25.68
N MET A 551 34.97 -0.24 -24.81
CA MET A 551 34.59 0.26 -23.48
C MET A 551 35.81 0.70 -22.64
N ARG A 552 36.88 -0.10 -22.63
CA ARG A 552 38.12 0.21 -21.88
C ARG A 552 38.93 1.34 -22.52
N SER A 553 38.79 1.57 -23.82
CA SER A 553 39.41 2.70 -24.53
C SER A 553 38.67 4.03 -24.36
N GLY A 554 37.45 4.02 -23.82
CA GLY A 554 36.59 5.20 -23.67
C GLY A 554 35.76 5.55 -24.91
N CYS A 555 35.79 4.73 -25.97
CA CYS A 555 35.03 4.92 -27.20
C CYS A 555 33.69 4.15 -27.10
N PHE A 556 32.69 4.78 -26.49
CA PHE A 556 31.42 4.12 -26.15
C PHE A 556 30.50 3.91 -27.36
N ASP A 557 30.53 4.82 -28.34
CA ASP A 557 29.71 4.75 -29.55
C ASP A 557 30.07 3.51 -30.37
N GLU A 558 31.37 3.29 -30.57
CA GLU A 558 31.93 2.13 -31.24
C GLU A 558 31.66 0.83 -30.48
N ALA A 559 31.65 0.87 -29.14
CA ALA A 559 31.29 -0.29 -28.33
C ALA A 559 29.82 -0.69 -28.53
N VAL A 560 28.89 0.27 -28.51
CA VAL A 560 27.46 0.02 -28.74
C VAL A 560 27.22 -0.49 -30.16
N ILE A 561 27.88 0.09 -31.16
CA ILE A 561 27.80 -0.39 -32.55
C ILE A 561 28.32 -1.83 -32.65
N ALA A 562 29.45 -2.15 -32.01
CA ALA A 562 30.00 -3.50 -31.99
C ALA A 562 29.05 -4.51 -31.32
N TYR A 563 28.41 -4.15 -30.21
CA TYR A 563 27.39 -4.97 -29.56
C TYR A 563 26.15 -5.18 -30.45
N ARG A 564 25.62 -4.12 -31.07
CA ARG A 564 24.47 -4.20 -31.98
C ARG A 564 24.80 -5.07 -33.20
N ARG A 565 26.00 -4.92 -33.77
CA ARG A 565 26.53 -5.74 -34.88
C ARG A 565 26.59 -7.23 -34.50
N ALA A 566 27.08 -7.55 -33.29
CA ALA A 566 27.14 -8.92 -32.80
C ALA A 566 25.75 -9.57 -32.58
N LEU A 567 24.70 -8.77 -32.35
CA LEU A 567 23.35 -9.25 -32.08
C LEU A 567 22.39 -9.21 -33.29
N ALA A 568 22.76 -8.49 -34.36
CA ALA A 568 21.91 -8.28 -35.52
C ALA A 568 21.70 -9.56 -36.37
N LYS A 569 22.77 -10.33 -36.59
CA LYS A 569 22.76 -11.54 -37.44
C LYS A 569 22.77 -12.84 -36.62
N PRO A 570 22.17 -13.94 -37.12
CA PRO A 570 22.14 -15.22 -36.42
C PRO A 570 23.49 -15.97 -36.56
N TRP A 571 24.46 -15.62 -35.72
CA TRP A 571 25.81 -16.19 -35.73
C TRP A 571 25.93 -17.62 -35.14
N ASN A 572 24.83 -18.34 -34.90
CA ASN A 572 24.83 -19.61 -34.13
C ASN A 572 25.50 -19.49 -32.75
N LEU A 573 25.34 -18.34 -32.08
CA LEU A 573 25.80 -18.13 -30.71
C LEU A 573 25.01 -19.02 -29.73
N ASP A 574 25.73 -19.67 -28.81
CA ASP A 574 25.11 -20.36 -27.67
C ASP A 574 24.15 -19.42 -26.92
N SER A 575 23.05 -19.96 -26.40
CA SER A 575 22.04 -19.18 -25.66
C SER A 575 22.66 -18.35 -24.53
N GLN A 576 23.68 -18.90 -23.85
CA GLN A 576 24.41 -18.26 -22.76
C GLN A 576 25.34 -17.13 -23.24
N ARG A 577 26.06 -17.31 -24.36
CA ARG A 577 26.95 -16.28 -24.93
C ARG A 577 26.13 -15.11 -25.47
N SER A 578 25.03 -15.41 -26.19
CA SER A 578 24.06 -14.41 -26.64
C SER A 578 23.46 -13.64 -25.46
N ALA A 579 23.09 -14.33 -24.37
CA ALA A 579 22.54 -13.69 -23.18
C ALA A 579 23.53 -12.72 -22.51
N LYS A 580 24.81 -13.11 -22.44
CA LYS A 580 25.87 -12.27 -21.89
C LYS A 580 26.09 -11.01 -22.72
N LEU A 581 26.13 -11.13 -24.06
CA LEU A 581 26.22 -9.98 -24.96
C LEU A 581 25.01 -9.05 -24.83
N GLN A 582 23.80 -9.59 -24.74
CA GLN A 582 22.57 -8.82 -24.51
C GLN A 582 22.60 -8.09 -23.16
N LYS A 583 23.09 -8.73 -22.09
CA LYS A 583 23.27 -8.11 -20.77
C LYS A 583 24.31 -6.98 -20.84
N ASP A 584 25.48 -7.25 -21.41
CA ASP A 584 26.58 -6.28 -21.50
C ASP A 584 26.16 -5.03 -22.31
N LEU A 585 25.42 -5.21 -23.41
CA LEU A 585 24.83 -4.11 -24.18
C LEU A 585 23.83 -3.31 -23.32
N ALA A 586 22.89 -3.97 -22.65
CA ALA A 586 21.90 -3.29 -21.81
C ALA A 586 22.56 -2.48 -20.66
N VAL A 587 23.57 -3.06 -20.00
CA VAL A 587 24.36 -2.38 -18.95
C VAL A 587 25.07 -1.15 -19.53
N THR A 588 25.68 -1.29 -20.72
CA THR A 588 26.35 -0.18 -21.39
C THR A 588 25.36 0.93 -21.71
N LEU A 589 24.21 0.62 -22.30
CA LEU A 589 23.16 1.59 -22.63
C LEU A 589 22.62 2.33 -21.39
N LEU A 590 22.53 1.66 -20.24
CA LEU A 590 22.03 2.25 -18.99
C LEU A 590 23.02 3.19 -18.30
N TYR A 591 24.31 2.86 -18.29
CA TYR A 591 25.30 3.58 -17.48
C TYR A 591 26.25 4.47 -18.28
N CYS A 592 26.26 4.36 -19.62
CA CYS A 592 27.18 5.14 -20.46
C CYS A 592 26.85 6.64 -20.50
N GLY A 593 25.59 7.04 -20.26
CA GLY A 593 25.19 8.45 -20.28
C GLY A 593 25.26 9.15 -21.65
N VAL A 594 25.59 8.42 -22.72
CA VAL A 594 25.64 8.90 -24.12
C VAL A 594 24.47 8.32 -24.89
N GLU A 595 23.65 9.15 -25.54
CA GLU A 595 22.57 8.69 -26.41
C GLU A 595 23.13 8.31 -27.79
N VAL A 596 23.10 7.01 -28.13
CA VAL A 596 23.68 6.51 -29.37
C VAL A 596 22.55 6.22 -30.35
N THR A 597 22.34 7.15 -31.29
CA THR A 597 21.32 7.01 -32.34
C THR A 597 21.47 5.69 -33.09
N PHE A 598 20.34 5.02 -33.36
CA PHE A 598 20.33 3.78 -34.11
C PHE A 598 20.79 4.04 -35.56
N PRO A 599 21.85 3.37 -36.07
CA PRO A 599 22.29 3.58 -37.44
C PRO A 599 21.22 3.12 -38.45
N GLN A 600 20.94 3.93 -39.47
CA GLN A 600 19.90 3.66 -40.49
C GLN A 600 20.09 2.32 -41.23
N GLU A 601 21.31 1.78 -41.27
CA GLU A 601 21.66 0.52 -41.93
C GLU A 601 20.96 -0.70 -41.29
N PHE A 602 20.69 -0.66 -39.99
CA PHE A 602 20.00 -1.75 -39.27
C PHE A 602 18.46 -1.67 -39.35
N ALA A 603 17.90 -0.56 -39.85
CA ALA A 603 16.46 -0.36 -39.96
C ALA A 603 15.83 -1.03 -41.19
N GLN A 604 16.65 -1.46 -42.17
CA GLN A 604 16.14 -1.99 -43.44
C GLN A 604 15.71 -3.48 -43.37
N GLU A 605 16.11 -4.24 -42.36
CA GLU A 605 15.93 -5.71 -42.36
C GLU A 605 14.83 -6.27 -41.44
N ARG A 606 14.16 -5.47 -40.59
CA ARG A 606 13.02 -5.97 -39.77
C ARG A 606 11.92 -4.93 -39.59
N SER A 607 10.68 -5.29 -39.95
CA SER A 607 9.46 -4.50 -39.74
C SER A 607 8.98 -4.45 -38.27
N LEU A 608 9.91 -4.43 -37.31
CA LEU A 608 9.63 -4.47 -35.87
C LEU A 608 9.96 -3.12 -35.23
N VAL A 609 9.18 -2.76 -34.22
CA VAL A 609 9.31 -1.53 -33.42
C VAL A 609 10.78 -1.29 -33.05
N THR A 610 11.38 -0.27 -33.63
CA THR A 610 12.74 0.17 -33.29
C THR A 610 12.68 0.95 -31.98
N PRO A 611 13.50 0.64 -30.97
CA PRO A 611 13.55 1.44 -29.74
C PRO A 611 13.95 2.88 -30.06
N GLY A 612 13.26 3.86 -29.48
CA GLY A 612 13.47 5.27 -29.76
C GLY A 612 14.62 5.88 -28.96
N ASN A 613 14.98 5.27 -27.83
CA ASN A 613 16.06 5.71 -26.95
C ASN A 613 16.84 4.53 -26.36
N ASN A 614 18.03 4.79 -25.82
CA ASN A 614 18.88 3.79 -25.19
C ASN A 614 18.19 3.07 -24.01
N LEU A 615 17.34 3.78 -23.28
CA LEU A 615 16.63 3.26 -22.11
C LEU A 615 15.60 2.19 -22.50
N GLU A 616 14.83 2.43 -23.56
CA GLU A 616 13.85 1.50 -24.14
C GLU A 616 14.53 0.26 -24.70
N GLU A 617 15.66 0.44 -25.40
CA GLU A 617 16.46 -0.68 -25.90
C GLU A 617 16.99 -1.52 -24.73
N ALA A 618 17.53 -0.90 -23.70
CA ALA A 618 18.00 -1.60 -22.50
C ALA A 618 16.87 -2.34 -21.77
N ILE A 619 15.71 -1.70 -21.58
CA ILE A 619 14.53 -2.32 -20.96
C ILE A 619 14.08 -3.52 -21.80
N LEU A 620 13.96 -3.38 -23.12
CA LEU A 620 13.56 -4.47 -24.01
C LEU A 620 14.51 -5.67 -23.90
N LEU A 621 15.82 -5.42 -23.94
CA LEU A 621 16.84 -6.47 -23.80
C LEU A 621 16.74 -7.19 -22.45
N LEU A 622 16.62 -6.43 -21.36
CA LEU A 622 16.49 -6.99 -20.01
C LEU A 622 15.17 -7.76 -19.81
N LEU A 623 14.07 -7.31 -20.41
CA LEU A 623 12.79 -8.03 -20.41
C LEU A 623 12.87 -9.34 -21.22
N MET A 624 13.55 -9.34 -22.36
CA MET A 624 13.80 -10.56 -23.12
C MET A 624 14.66 -11.55 -22.33
N LEU A 625 15.72 -11.08 -21.66
CA LEU A 625 16.59 -11.92 -20.84
C LEU A 625 15.87 -12.52 -19.63
N THR A 626 15.06 -11.72 -18.92
CA THR A 626 14.27 -12.20 -17.78
C THR A 626 13.22 -13.23 -18.21
N ARG A 627 12.65 -13.09 -19.41
CA ARG A 627 11.77 -14.11 -20.00
C ARG A 627 12.52 -15.41 -20.31
N LYS A 628 13.68 -15.35 -20.98
CA LYS A 628 14.52 -16.53 -21.24
C LYS A 628 14.95 -17.24 -19.94
N LEU A 629 15.21 -16.45 -18.89
CA LEU A 629 15.49 -16.95 -17.55
C LEU A 629 14.29 -17.68 -16.93
N SER A 630 13.07 -17.16 -17.10
CA SER A 630 11.84 -17.84 -16.64
C SER A 630 11.59 -19.19 -17.36
N LEU A 631 12.02 -19.29 -18.62
CA LEU A 631 11.96 -20.51 -19.43
C LEU A 631 13.12 -21.49 -19.16
N ARG A 632 14.06 -21.13 -18.28
CA ARG A 632 15.29 -21.89 -17.93
C ARG A 632 16.26 -22.12 -19.10
N GLU A 633 16.30 -21.19 -20.05
CA GLU A 633 17.25 -21.23 -21.18
C GLU A 633 18.65 -20.68 -20.82
N ILE A 634 18.74 -19.89 -19.74
CA ILE A 634 19.94 -19.19 -19.25
C ILE A 634 20.09 -19.45 -17.74
N GLN A 635 21.32 -19.44 -17.23
CA GLN A 635 21.60 -19.51 -15.79
C GLN A 635 21.10 -18.27 -15.01
N TRP A 636 20.73 -18.46 -13.75
CA TRP A 636 20.29 -17.35 -12.88
C TRP A 636 21.42 -16.36 -12.61
N ASP A 637 21.13 -15.09 -12.89
CA ASP A 637 22.03 -13.96 -12.66
C ASP A 637 21.27 -12.88 -11.86
N PRO A 638 21.64 -12.63 -10.58
CA PRO A 638 21.02 -11.62 -9.73
C PRO A 638 21.10 -10.21 -10.31
N ASP A 639 22.18 -9.90 -11.03
CA ASP A 639 22.41 -8.56 -11.56
C ASP A 639 21.34 -8.17 -12.57
N LEU A 640 20.83 -9.11 -13.35
CA LEU A 640 19.87 -8.84 -14.43
C LEU A 640 18.60 -8.16 -13.89
N VAL A 641 18.08 -8.65 -12.77
CA VAL A 641 16.88 -8.07 -12.15
C VAL A 641 17.19 -6.71 -11.52
N ASN A 642 18.39 -6.53 -10.93
CA ASN A 642 18.80 -5.25 -10.36
C ASN A 642 18.92 -4.16 -11.45
N HIS A 643 19.50 -4.49 -12.61
CA HIS A 643 19.58 -3.58 -13.76
C HIS A 643 18.19 -3.25 -14.31
N LEU A 644 17.30 -4.24 -14.40
CA LEU A 644 15.91 -4.02 -14.84
C LEU A 644 15.14 -3.14 -13.84
N MET A 645 15.32 -3.38 -12.54
CA MET A 645 14.75 -2.53 -11.47
C MET A 645 15.23 -1.09 -11.61
N TYR A 646 16.54 -0.89 -11.82
CA TYR A 646 17.12 0.43 -12.04
C TYR A 646 16.53 1.11 -13.27
N ALA A 647 16.53 0.44 -14.43
CA ALA A 647 16.02 0.97 -15.68
C ALA A 647 14.53 1.36 -15.60
N LEU A 648 13.69 0.47 -15.06
CA LEU A 648 12.26 0.74 -14.92
C LEU A 648 11.99 1.84 -13.88
N SER A 649 12.82 1.95 -12.83
CA SER A 649 12.71 3.02 -11.84
C SER A 649 13.02 4.40 -12.41
N LEU A 650 13.99 4.50 -13.32
CA LEU A 650 14.31 5.73 -14.05
C LEU A 650 13.19 6.12 -15.02
N SER A 651 12.53 5.13 -15.64
CA SER A 651 11.41 5.37 -16.55
C SER A 651 10.09 5.76 -15.86
N GLY A 652 10.01 5.66 -14.52
CA GLY A 652 8.77 5.92 -13.77
C GLY A 652 7.68 4.84 -13.90
N HIS A 653 7.93 3.73 -14.63
CA HIS A 653 6.97 2.64 -14.85
C HIS A 653 7.00 1.58 -13.74
N TYR A 654 6.64 1.97 -12.51
CA TYR A 654 6.72 1.10 -11.33
C TYR A 654 5.71 -0.06 -11.34
N GLU A 655 4.53 0.08 -11.98
CA GLU A 655 3.52 -0.99 -12.08
C GLU A 655 4.00 -2.17 -12.95
N VAL A 656 4.70 -1.85 -14.04
CA VAL A 656 5.31 -2.84 -14.92
C VAL A 656 6.42 -3.57 -14.16
N LEU A 657 7.21 -2.84 -13.38
CA LEU A 657 8.24 -3.44 -12.52
C LEU A 657 7.64 -4.39 -11.48
N ALA A 658 6.55 -3.99 -10.81
CA ALA A 658 5.84 -4.83 -9.85
C ALA A 658 5.34 -6.13 -10.50
N SER A 659 4.71 -6.02 -11.68
CA SER A 659 4.22 -7.17 -12.45
C SER A 659 5.35 -8.15 -12.80
N HIS A 660 6.53 -7.65 -13.18
CA HIS A 660 7.69 -8.49 -13.47
C HIS A 660 8.23 -9.19 -12.21
N LEU A 661 8.31 -8.47 -11.07
CA LEU A 661 8.72 -9.06 -9.79
C LEU A 661 7.74 -10.14 -9.29
N GLU A 662 6.46 -10.03 -9.62
CA GLU A 662 5.45 -11.07 -9.34
C GLU A 662 5.66 -12.33 -10.20
N MET A 663 6.13 -12.19 -11.45
CA MET A 663 6.41 -13.31 -12.35
C MET A 663 7.69 -14.10 -12.00
N LEU A 664 8.60 -13.53 -11.19
CA LEU A 664 9.84 -14.22 -10.81
C LEU A 664 9.59 -15.48 -9.97
N LEU A 665 10.36 -16.54 -10.26
CA LEU A 665 10.25 -17.83 -9.58
C LEU A 665 10.58 -17.73 -8.07
N PRO A 666 9.93 -18.54 -7.20
CA PRO A 666 10.28 -18.59 -5.78
C PRO A 666 11.72 -19.10 -5.56
N GLY A 667 12.54 -18.37 -4.80
CA GLY A 667 13.91 -18.75 -4.45
C GLY A 667 15.01 -17.79 -4.92
N THR A 668 14.68 -16.79 -5.75
CA THR A 668 15.61 -15.78 -6.28
C THR A 668 15.98 -14.72 -5.26
N TYR A 669 14.98 -14.19 -4.56
CA TYR A 669 15.12 -13.29 -3.42
C TYR A 669 14.67 -14.00 -2.14
N THR A 670 15.15 -13.52 -0.99
CA THR A 670 14.49 -13.91 0.26
C THR A 670 13.04 -13.45 0.20
N ARG A 671 12.14 -14.24 0.79
CA ARG A 671 10.71 -13.93 0.75
C ARG A 671 10.43 -12.52 1.28
N SER A 672 11.15 -12.08 2.32
CA SER A 672 11.05 -10.72 2.89
C SER A 672 11.44 -9.62 1.91
N GLU A 673 12.59 -9.76 1.25
CA GLU A 673 13.08 -8.75 0.29
C GLU A 673 12.14 -8.64 -0.91
N ARG A 674 11.60 -9.75 -1.38
CA ARG A 674 10.63 -9.74 -2.49
C ARG A 674 9.38 -8.92 -2.15
N TRP A 675 8.78 -9.15 -0.99
CA TRP A 675 7.61 -8.38 -0.55
C TRP A 675 7.94 -6.91 -0.30
N TYR A 676 9.14 -6.63 0.23
CA TYR A 676 9.62 -5.27 0.45
C TYR A 676 9.76 -4.50 -0.87
N ILE A 677 10.47 -5.07 -1.85
CA ILE A 677 10.67 -4.44 -3.16
C ILE A 677 9.33 -4.28 -3.88
N LEU A 678 8.44 -5.28 -3.80
CA LEU A 678 7.10 -5.18 -4.39
C LEU A 678 6.29 -4.04 -3.75
N ALA A 679 6.33 -3.91 -2.42
CA ALA A 679 5.68 -2.81 -1.71
C ALA A 679 6.28 -1.44 -2.08
N LEU A 680 7.61 -1.36 -2.27
CA LEU A 680 8.26 -0.14 -2.78
C LEU A 680 7.76 0.23 -4.17
N CYS A 681 7.60 -0.74 -5.08
CA CYS A 681 7.10 -0.48 -6.44
C CYS A 681 5.67 0.07 -6.41
N TYR A 682 4.76 -0.55 -5.66
CA TYR A 682 3.39 -0.05 -5.53
C TYR A 682 3.33 1.30 -4.80
N SER A 683 4.18 1.52 -3.79
CA SER A 683 4.31 2.83 -3.13
C SER A 683 4.79 3.91 -4.10
N ALA A 684 5.77 3.60 -4.96
CA ALA A 684 6.29 4.54 -5.96
C ALA A 684 5.25 4.81 -7.06
N ALA A 685 4.40 3.82 -7.39
CA ALA A 685 3.24 3.99 -8.25
C ALA A 685 2.10 4.81 -7.61
N GLY A 686 2.22 5.23 -6.34
CA GLY A 686 1.16 5.95 -5.60
C GLY A 686 0.01 5.06 -5.11
N MET A 687 0.14 3.73 -5.17
CA MET A 687 -0.84 2.75 -4.67
C MET A 687 -0.52 2.34 -3.23
N ASP A 688 -0.57 3.30 -2.31
CA ASP A 688 -0.11 3.13 -0.93
C ASP A 688 -0.89 2.05 -0.15
N ASP A 689 -2.20 1.94 -0.35
CA ASP A 689 -3.04 0.92 0.32
C ASP A 689 -2.68 -0.50 -0.14
N SER A 690 -2.38 -0.69 -1.43
CA SER A 690 -1.92 -1.96 -1.99
C SER A 690 -0.55 -2.34 -1.42
N ALA A 691 0.38 -1.37 -1.36
CA ALA A 691 1.69 -1.55 -0.75
C ALA A 691 1.57 -1.93 0.73
N LEU A 692 0.70 -1.26 1.49
CA LEU A 692 0.46 -1.57 2.90
C LEU A 692 -0.14 -2.97 3.09
N ASN A 693 -1.06 -3.40 2.23
CA ASN A 693 -1.61 -4.75 2.25
C ASN A 693 -0.55 -5.82 1.97
N ILE A 694 0.37 -5.56 1.05
CA ILE A 694 1.51 -6.44 0.79
C ILE A 694 2.39 -6.57 2.03
N ILE A 695 2.68 -5.46 2.70
CA ILE A 695 3.44 -5.45 3.95
C ILE A 695 2.69 -6.26 5.03
N ARG A 696 1.39 -6.02 5.25
CA ARG A 696 0.56 -6.79 6.19
C ARG A 696 0.66 -8.30 5.95
N ASN A 697 0.52 -8.73 4.70
CA ASN A 697 0.55 -10.13 4.30
C ASN A 697 1.96 -10.74 4.46
N GLY A 698 3.00 -10.02 4.03
CA GLY A 698 4.39 -10.42 4.18
C GLY A 698 4.79 -10.62 5.65
N PHE A 699 4.33 -9.74 6.54
CA PHE A 699 4.67 -9.78 7.97
C PHE A 699 4.05 -10.95 8.73
N SER A 700 2.80 -11.32 8.46
CA SER A 700 2.13 -12.47 9.11
C SER A 700 2.91 -13.80 8.95
N VAL A 701 3.72 -13.90 7.90
CA VAL A 701 4.55 -15.08 7.60
C VAL A 701 5.94 -14.97 8.22
N LEU A 702 6.47 -13.76 8.37
CA LEU A 702 7.80 -13.47 8.93
C LEU A 702 7.83 -13.56 10.47
N GLU A 703 6.74 -13.21 11.13
CA GLU A 703 6.60 -13.33 12.60
C GLU A 703 6.73 -14.79 13.07
N ARG A 704 6.35 -15.77 12.25
CA ARG A 704 6.53 -17.20 12.56
C ARG A 704 8.00 -17.66 12.59
N LYS A 705 8.95 -16.84 12.11
CA LYS A 705 10.39 -17.19 12.04
C LYS A 705 11.28 -16.31 12.94
N GLY A 706 10.70 -15.41 13.75
CA GLY A 706 11.40 -14.72 14.83
C GLY A 706 12.45 -13.66 14.45
N LYS A 707 12.56 -13.25 13.17
CA LYS A 707 13.46 -12.15 12.75
C LYS A 707 12.68 -11.02 12.05
N PRO A 708 12.57 -9.82 12.65
CA PRO A 708 11.89 -8.69 12.02
C PRO A 708 12.72 -8.12 10.86
N HIS A 709 12.09 -7.91 9.70
CA HIS A 709 12.72 -7.21 8.58
C HIS A 709 12.50 -5.69 8.75
N VAL A 710 13.50 -5.02 9.33
CA VAL A 710 13.46 -3.60 9.72
C VAL A 710 13.06 -2.65 8.58
N PRO A 711 13.61 -2.73 7.35
CA PRO A 711 13.22 -1.83 6.25
C PRO A 711 11.72 -1.88 5.94
N SER A 712 11.10 -3.07 5.96
CA SER A 712 9.66 -3.19 5.74
C SER A 712 8.82 -2.66 6.89
N LEU A 713 9.32 -2.72 8.14
CA LEU A 713 8.64 -2.09 9.29
C LEU A 713 8.66 -0.56 9.16
N LEU A 714 9.80 0.01 8.78
CA LEU A 714 9.93 1.45 8.55
C LEU A 714 9.09 1.91 7.35
N LEU A 715 9.08 1.16 6.25
CA LEU A 715 8.21 1.44 5.10
C LEU A 715 6.72 1.37 5.49
N GLY A 716 6.32 0.34 6.24
CA GLY A 716 4.95 0.23 6.75
C GLY A 716 4.56 1.41 7.64
N ALA A 717 5.46 1.87 8.51
CA ALA A 717 5.25 3.08 9.30
C ALA A 717 5.12 4.33 8.42
N LYS A 718 6.03 4.53 7.45
CA LYS A 718 6.01 5.65 6.49
C LYS A 718 4.70 5.71 5.70
N LEU A 719 4.22 4.57 5.19
CA LEU A 719 2.95 4.48 4.46
C LEU A 719 1.75 4.81 5.36
N CYS A 720 1.73 4.32 6.60
CA CYS A 720 0.67 4.65 7.54
C CYS A 720 0.63 6.15 7.89
N CYS A 721 1.76 6.85 7.88
CA CYS A 721 1.79 8.28 8.11
C CYS A 721 1.16 9.11 6.97
N LYS A 722 1.03 8.55 5.75
CA LYS A 722 0.36 9.21 4.62
C LYS A 722 -1.15 9.28 4.80
N ASN A 723 -1.74 8.29 5.47
CA ASN A 723 -3.18 8.17 5.64
C ASN A 723 -3.56 8.11 7.13
N PRO A 724 -4.21 9.16 7.67
CA PRO A 724 -4.69 9.22 9.06
C PRO A 724 -5.43 7.96 9.54
N LYS A 725 -6.18 7.29 8.64
CA LYS A 725 -6.95 6.08 8.97
C LYS A 725 -6.08 4.91 9.44
N HIS A 726 -4.80 4.87 9.04
CA HIS A 726 -3.87 3.80 9.35
C HIS A 726 -2.87 4.15 10.47
N ALA A 727 -3.06 5.29 11.14
CA ALA A 727 -2.18 5.76 12.22
C ALA A 727 -1.96 4.71 13.34
N SER A 728 -3.02 4.00 13.76
CA SER A 728 -2.92 2.97 14.80
C SER A 728 -2.02 1.79 14.40
N GLU A 729 -1.98 1.43 13.12
CA GLU A 729 -1.07 0.41 12.58
C GLU A 729 0.34 0.95 12.44
N GLY A 730 0.49 2.20 12.01
CA GLY A 730 1.79 2.90 11.96
C GLY A 730 2.50 2.89 13.31
N ILE A 731 1.77 3.16 14.40
CA ILE A 731 2.28 3.07 15.77
C ILE A 731 2.81 1.66 16.07
N LYS A 732 2.11 0.60 15.63
CA LYS A 732 2.56 -0.78 15.84
C LYS A 732 3.82 -1.09 15.05
N PHE A 733 3.89 -0.67 13.78
CA PHE A 733 5.06 -0.89 12.93
C PHE A 733 6.31 -0.18 13.47
N ALA A 734 6.19 1.10 13.82
CA ALA A 734 7.32 1.87 14.31
C ALA A 734 7.80 1.40 15.69
N ASN A 735 6.89 1.04 16.61
CA ASN A 735 7.29 0.43 17.89
C ASN A 735 7.97 -0.92 17.72
N LYS A 736 7.55 -1.75 16.75
CA LYS A 736 8.25 -3.00 16.42
C LYS A 736 9.64 -2.74 15.85
N ALA A 737 9.80 -1.72 15.00
CA ALA A 737 11.10 -1.33 14.47
C ALA A 737 12.02 -0.89 15.61
N MET A 738 11.53 -0.06 16.55
CA MET A 738 12.29 0.40 17.71
C MET A 738 12.85 -0.72 18.58
N LYS A 739 12.10 -1.81 18.77
CA LYS A 739 12.58 -2.98 19.52
C LYS A 739 13.76 -3.71 18.85
N SER A 740 13.97 -3.47 17.56
CA SER A 740 15.02 -4.12 16.78
C SER A 740 16.32 -3.31 16.73
N PHE A 741 16.28 -2.03 17.08
CA PHE A 741 17.45 -1.13 17.04
C PHE A 741 18.33 -1.26 18.28
N ARG A 742 19.63 -1.10 18.08
CA ARG A 742 20.61 -0.99 19.17
C ARG A 742 20.81 0.49 19.52
N SER A 743 21.40 0.76 20.68
CA SER A 743 21.59 2.13 21.19
C SER A 743 22.45 3.05 20.30
N HIS A 744 23.25 2.51 19.38
CA HIS A 744 24.08 3.27 18.43
C HIS A 744 23.39 3.58 17.10
N ASP A 745 22.20 3.01 16.83
CA ASP A 745 21.46 3.20 15.56
C ASP A 745 20.66 4.52 15.57
N LEU A 746 21.31 5.64 15.91
CA LEU A 746 20.65 6.93 16.18
C LEU A 746 19.79 7.43 15.02
N HIS A 747 20.24 7.23 13.77
CA HIS A 747 19.48 7.62 12.57
C HIS A 747 18.15 6.87 12.44
N PHE A 748 18.17 5.55 12.61
CA PHE A 748 16.96 4.72 12.52
C PHE A 748 16.04 4.93 13.72
N ILE A 749 16.59 5.17 14.91
CA ILE A 749 15.82 5.55 16.09
C ILE A 749 15.12 6.89 15.85
N SER A 750 15.83 7.89 15.32
CA SER A 750 15.23 9.20 14.99
C SER A 750 14.10 9.05 13.95
N THR A 751 14.34 8.28 12.88
CA THR A 751 13.32 8.01 11.84
C THR A 751 12.09 7.30 12.41
N ALA A 752 12.27 6.30 13.28
CA ALA A 752 11.15 5.61 13.90
C ALA A 752 10.38 6.50 14.90
N LYS A 753 11.09 7.35 15.67
CA LYS A 753 10.47 8.35 16.54
C LYS A 753 9.69 9.39 15.73
N HIS A 754 10.22 9.82 14.58
CA HIS A 754 9.53 10.71 13.65
C HIS A 754 8.20 10.11 13.17
N PHE A 755 8.21 8.88 12.63
CA PHE A 755 6.97 8.21 12.21
C PHE A 755 6.00 7.95 13.37
N LEU A 756 6.50 7.63 14.57
CA LEU A 756 5.65 7.51 15.76
C LEU A 756 4.95 8.83 16.09
N GLY A 757 5.71 9.93 16.13
CA GLY A 757 5.18 11.26 16.40
C GLY A 757 4.08 11.64 15.42
N VAL A 758 4.32 11.46 14.12
CA VAL A 758 3.34 11.72 13.06
C VAL A 758 2.10 10.83 13.17
N CYS A 759 2.23 9.57 13.61
CA CYS A 759 1.06 8.70 13.79
C CYS A 759 0.25 9.04 15.06
N TYR A 760 0.89 9.53 16.12
CA TYR A 760 0.20 9.86 17.36
C TYR A 760 -0.79 11.02 17.20
N GLY A 761 -0.49 12.01 16.35
CA GLY A 761 -1.39 13.14 16.07
C GLY A 761 -2.75 12.71 15.52
N PRO A 762 -2.85 12.02 14.37
CA PRO A 762 -4.12 11.52 13.85
C PRO A 762 -4.79 10.49 14.78
N PHE A 763 -4.00 9.66 15.48
CA PHE A 763 -4.55 8.70 16.43
C PHE A 763 -5.23 9.40 17.63
N SER A 764 -4.68 10.52 18.12
CA SER A 764 -5.30 11.30 19.19
C SER A 764 -6.68 11.85 18.78
N ARG A 765 -6.85 12.23 17.51
CA ARG A 765 -8.12 12.75 16.96
C ARG A 765 -9.21 11.68 16.92
N SER A 766 -8.84 10.40 16.84
CA SER A 766 -9.78 9.28 16.92
C SER A 766 -10.17 8.88 18.35
N SER A 767 -9.46 9.38 19.38
CA SER A 767 -9.81 9.11 20.77
C SER A 767 -11.03 9.93 21.21
N THR A 768 -11.94 9.28 21.92
CA THR A 768 -13.15 9.90 22.48
C THR A 768 -12.89 10.61 23.81
N SER A 769 -11.75 10.37 24.46
CA SER A 769 -11.42 10.93 25.77
C SER A 769 -10.49 12.13 25.64
N HIS A 770 -10.91 13.29 26.13
CA HIS A 770 -10.10 14.51 26.10
C HIS A 770 -8.74 14.34 26.82
N LEU A 771 -8.72 13.61 27.93
CA LEU A 771 -7.49 13.36 28.69
C LEU A 771 -6.51 12.47 27.90
N GLU A 772 -7.02 11.45 27.23
CA GLU A 772 -6.20 10.57 26.40
C GLU A 772 -5.69 11.33 25.16
N LYS A 773 -6.55 12.12 24.53
CA LYS A 773 -6.19 12.97 23.38
C LYS A 773 -5.05 13.92 23.71
N SER A 774 -5.14 14.69 24.80
CA SER A 774 -4.08 15.60 25.24
C SER A 774 -2.76 14.86 25.54
N ARG A 775 -2.82 13.70 26.21
CA ARG A 775 -1.61 12.88 26.46
C ARG A 775 -0.95 12.40 25.17
N LEU A 776 -1.73 11.99 24.18
CA LEU A 776 -1.22 11.52 22.88
C LEU A 776 -0.63 12.68 22.07
N GLU A 777 -1.25 13.86 22.10
CA GLU A 777 -0.75 15.09 21.47
C GLU A 777 0.58 15.56 22.07
N ASP A 778 0.73 15.50 23.40
CA ASP A 778 1.98 15.81 24.08
C ASP A 778 3.08 14.79 23.77
N ASN A 779 2.71 13.50 23.71
CA ASN A 779 3.65 12.45 23.31
C ASN A 779 4.11 12.61 21.85
N ALA A 780 3.22 13.03 20.95
CA ALA A 780 3.56 13.28 19.55
C ALA A 780 4.64 14.37 19.44
N LEU A 781 4.44 15.52 20.08
CA LEU A 781 5.42 16.60 20.08
C LEU A 781 6.74 16.21 20.73
N ARG A 782 6.71 15.53 21.87
CA ARG A 782 7.93 15.08 22.56
C ARG A 782 8.77 14.17 21.67
N LEU A 783 8.12 13.21 20.99
CA LEU A 783 8.82 12.29 20.08
C LEU A 783 9.39 13.00 18.86
N LEU A 784 8.71 14.00 18.31
CA LEU A 784 9.21 14.80 17.19
C LEU A 784 10.38 15.70 17.61
N GLN A 785 10.30 16.33 18.78
CA GLN A 785 11.40 17.12 19.34
C GLN A 785 12.63 16.25 19.62
N ASP A 786 12.43 15.06 20.20
CA ASP A 786 13.48 14.05 20.36
C ASP A 786 14.11 13.63 19.02
N ALA A 787 13.29 13.45 17.99
CA ALA A 787 13.76 13.07 16.67
C ALA A 787 14.59 14.21 16.03
N ALA A 788 14.13 15.45 16.15
CA ALA A 788 14.81 16.65 15.64
C ALA A 788 16.16 16.89 16.34
N THR A 789 16.23 16.72 17.66
CA THR A 789 17.49 16.84 18.41
C THR A 789 18.50 15.75 18.05
N THR A 790 18.02 14.54 17.72
CA THR A 790 18.86 13.41 17.30
C THR A 790 19.34 13.57 15.85
N ALA A 791 18.49 14.08 14.95
CA ALA A 791 18.78 14.25 13.53
C ALA A 791 18.70 15.74 13.14
N LYS A 792 19.75 16.50 13.50
CA LYS A 792 19.83 17.97 13.41
C LYS A 792 19.70 18.58 12.00
N TYR A 793 19.58 17.78 10.94
CA TYR A 793 19.54 18.25 9.54
C TYR A 793 18.50 17.51 8.69
N ASN A 794 17.43 16.99 9.30
CA ASN A 794 16.36 16.35 8.54
C ASN A 794 15.16 17.31 8.37
N PRO A 795 14.95 17.86 7.16
CA PRO A 795 13.86 18.80 6.91
C PRO A 795 12.47 18.16 7.03
N GLU A 796 12.33 16.85 6.81
CA GLU A 796 11.05 16.16 6.97
C GLU A 796 10.58 16.15 8.44
N ILE A 797 11.52 16.00 9.37
CA ILE A 797 11.22 16.00 10.81
C ILE A 797 10.80 17.40 11.25
N MET A 798 11.52 18.43 10.80
CA MET A 798 11.19 19.83 11.11
C MET A 798 9.83 20.23 10.52
N TYR A 799 9.52 19.77 9.30
CA TYR A 799 8.19 19.96 8.72
C TYR A 799 7.09 19.29 9.55
N SER A 800 7.27 18.01 9.92
CA SER A 800 6.28 17.30 10.75
C SER A 800 6.12 17.94 12.14
N LEU A 801 7.20 18.44 12.73
CA LEU A 801 7.16 19.19 13.99
C LEU A 801 6.40 20.51 13.83
N ALA A 802 6.66 21.27 12.76
CA ALA A 802 5.94 22.49 12.45
C ALA A 802 4.43 22.22 12.26
N TRP A 803 4.10 21.14 11.54
CA TRP A 803 2.73 20.74 11.27
C TRP A 803 1.99 20.32 12.56
N GLU A 804 2.59 19.51 13.42
CA GLU A 804 1.98 19.14 14.71
C GLU A 804 1.81 20.35 15.64
N ASN A 805 2.78 21.27 15.67
CA ASN A 805 2.63 22.53 16.41
C ASN A 805 1.46 23.38 15.85
N ALA A 806 1.33 23.47 14.53
CA ALA A 806 0.23 24.19 13.87
C ALA A 806 -1.13 23.56 14.21
N MET A 807 -1.20 22.23 14.18
CA MET A 807 -2.39 21.45 14.56
C MET A 807 -2.84 21.69 16.00
N GLN A 808 -1.88 21.79 16.92
CA GLN A 808 -2.14 22.09 18.33
C GLN A 808 -2.29 23.60 18.60
N ARG A 809 -2.39 24.44 17.55
CA ARG A 809 -2.50 25.91 17.64
C ARG A 809 -1.33 26.60 18.36
N LYS A 810 -0.15 25.96 18.42
CA LYS A 810 1.11 26.53 18.92
C LYS A 810 1.83 27.28 17.80
N LEU A 811 1.23 28.38 17.34
CA LEU A 811 1.59 29.07 16.09
C LEU A 811 3.04 29.59 16.07
N ASN A 812 3.55 30.15 17.17
CA ASN A 812 4.92 30.70 17.18
C ASN A 812 5.98 29.60 16.99
N ALA A 813 5.85 28.49 17.72
CA ALA A 813 6.73 27.32 17.55
C ALA A 813 6.60 26.69 16.16
N ALA A 814 5.39 26.75 15.57
CA ALA A 814 5.16 26.28 14.20
C ALA A 814 5.87 27.16 13.16
N VAL A 815 5.85 28.50 13.31
CA VAL A 815 6.60 29.41 12.43
C VAL A 815 8.10 29.12 12.53
N GLU A 816 8.65 29.05 13.74
CA GLU A 816 10.08 28.76 13.96
C GLU A 816 10.48 27.45 13.26
N SER A 817 9.76 26.37 13.53
CA SER A 817 10.03 25.05 12.96
C SER A 817 9.87 25.03 11.42
N ALA A 818 8.88 25.75 10.87
CA ALA A 818 8.65 25.85 9.43
C ALA A 818 9.75 26.68 8.74
N THR A 819 10.19 27.77 9.36
CA THR A 819 11.30 28.58 8.84
C THR A 819 12.61 27.81 8.85
N GLU A 820 12.89 27.06 9.91
CA GLU A 820 14.09 26.22 10.00
C GLU A 820 14.06 25.10 8.94
N CYS A 821 12.89 24.49 8.71
CA CYS A 821 12.69 23.52 7.63
C CYS A 821 13.02 24.12 6.25
N LEU A 822 12.56 25.34 5.96
CA LEU A 822 12.81 26.02 4.69
C LEU A 822 14.27 26.47 4.53
N GLU A 823 14.91 26.89 5.63
CA GLU A 823 16.35 27.19 5.64
C GLU A 823 17.18 25.95 5.30
N MET A 824 16.81 24.76 5.83
CA MET A 824 17.49 23.50 5.51
C MET A 824 17.36 23.07 4.04
N VAL A 825 16.21 23.32 3.41
CA VAL A 825 15.94 22.95 2.01
C VAL A 825 16.31 24.07 1.03
N MET A 826 16.91 25.16 1.50
CA MET A 826 17.24 26.34 0.69
C MET A 826 16.02 26.89 -0.10
N GLY A 827 14.82 26.80 0.48
CA GLY A 827 13.60 27.29 -0.15
C GLY A 827 12.99 26.40 -1.25
N GLY A 828 13.56 25.22 -1.53
CA GLY A 828 13.05 24.33 -2.60
C GLY A 828 11.75 23.59 -2.30
N SER A 829 11.21 23.67 -1.07
CA SER A 829 10.03 22.90 -0.67
C SER A 829 8.72 23.69 -0.76
N VAL A 830 7.85 23.32 -1.70
CA VAL A 830 6.51 23.91 -1.83
C VAL A 830 5.61 23.60 -0.63
N SER A 831 5.65 22.37 -0.10
CA SER A 831 4.88 22.02 1.11
C SER A 831 5.31 22.84 2.33
N GLY A 832 6.61 23.11 2.48
CA GLY A 832 7.13 23.97 3.54
C GLY A 832 6.60 25.41 3.43
N TRP A 833 6.61 25.98 2.22
CA TRP A 833 6.06 27.31 1.97
C TRP A 833 4.57 27.38 2.26
N LYS A 834 3.79 26.40 1.79
CA LYS A 834 2.35 26.33 2.04
C LYS A 834 2.04 26.28 3.54
N LEU A 835 2.77 25.48 4.30
CA LEU A 835 2.58 25.39 5.76
C LEU A 835 2.90 26.73 6.44
N LEU A 836 4.02 27.38 6.08
CA LEU A 836 4.38 28.69 6.64
C LEU A 836 3.31 29.76 6.34
N ILE A 837 2.82 29.82 5.10
CA ILE A 837 1.76 30.74 4.69
C ILE A 837 0.49 30.48 5.52
N LEU A 838 0.09 29.23 5.73
CA LEU A 838 -1.08 28.90 6.55
C LEU A 838 -0.90 29.29 8.02
N VAL A 839 0.28 29.04 8.61
CA VAL A 839 0.55 29.41 10.01
C VAL A 839 0.54 30.93 10.18
N LEU A 840 1.13 31.69 9.25
CA LEU A 840 1.05 33.16 9.25
C LEU A 840 -0.38 33.66 9.08
N SER A 841 -1.19 32.99 8.25
CA SER A 841 -2.61 33.30 8.11
C SER A 841 -3.37 33.06 9.43
N ALA A 842 -3.03 31.99 10.15
CA ALA A 842 -3.61 31.69 11.46
C ALA A 842 -3.24 32.71 12.53
N GLN A 843 -2.06 33.36 12.42
CA GLN A 843 -1.66 34.48 13.29
C GLN A 843 -2.38 35.80 12.92
N GLN A 844 -3.32 35.78 11.97
CA GLN A 844 -3.98 36.96 11.39
C GLN A 844 -3.01 37.94 10.70
N ASN A 845 -1.78 37.51 10.41
CA ASN A 845 -0.79 38.33 9.71
C ASN A 845 -0.89 38.15 8.19
N LEU A 846 -2.05 38.53 7.64
CA LEU A 846 -2.39 38.30 6.24
C LEU A 846 -1.46 39.02 5.25
N GLN A 847 -0.87 40.14 5.67
CA GLN A 847 0.07 40.90 4.83
C GLN A 847 1.41 40.17 4.68
N GLU A 848 1.95 39.63 5.77
CA GLU A 848 3.18 38.84 5.72
C GLU A 848 2.95 37.51 5.00
N ALA A 849 1.79 36.86 5.20
CA ALA A 849 1.42 35.64 4.50
C ALA A 849 1.39 35.84 2.96
N GLU A 850 0.83 36.95 2.48
CA GLU A 850 0.84 37.28 1.04
C GLU A 850 2.26 37.56 0.52
N ALA A 851 3.07 38.31 1.26
CA ALA A 851 4.45 38.60 0.87
C ALA A 851 5.33 37.33 0.82
N VAL A 852 5.09 36.38 1.73
CA VAL A 852 5.74 35.06 1.71
C VAL A 852 5.25 34.22 0.52
N ALA A 853 3.97 34.29 0.17
CA ALA A 853 3.44 33.62 -1.02
C ALA A 853 4.07 34.16 -2.31
N ASP A 854 4.26 35.47 -2.42
CA ASP A 854 4.96 36.08 -3.55
C ASP A 854 6.40 35.59 -3.66
N PHE A 855 7.14 35.58 -2.55
CA PHE A 855 8.50 35.05 -2.51
C PHE A 855 8.56 33.55 -2.86
N ALA A 856 7.62 32.76 -2.34
CA ALA A 856 7.56 31.33 -2.62
C ALA A 856 7.27 31.05 -4.11
N MET A 857 6.53 31.91 -4.81
CA MET A 857 6.31 31.77 -6.25
C MET A 857 7.58 32.09 -7.07
N ASP A 858 8.45 32.99 -6.59
CA ASP A 858 9.72 33.30 -7.24
C ASP A 858 10.73 32.13 -7.12
N GLU A 859 10.73 31.43 -5.97
CA GLU A 859 11.66 30.34 -5.68
C GLU A 859 11.15 28.96 -6.14
N ALA A 860 9.82 28.72 -6.16
CA ALA A 860 9.26 27.43 -6.52
C ALA A 860 9.33 27.13 -8.02
N GLU A 861 9.56 25.86 -8.36
CA GLU A 861 9.50 25.38 -9.74
C GLU A 861 8.11 25.62 -10.37
N LYS A 862 8.08 25.93 -11.67
CA LYS A 862 6.86 26.27 -12.43
C LYS A 862 5.75 25.20 -12.36
N ASN A 863 6.09 23.97 -11.98
CA ASN A 863 5.12 22.88 -11.88
C ASN A 863 4.24 22.97 -10.63
N ASP A 864 4.78 23.47 -9.52
CA ASP A 864 4.13 23.39 -8.19
C ASP A 864 3.60 24.74 -7.66
N GLN A 865 3.75 25.82 -8.45
CA GLN A 865 3.25 27.16 -8.12
C GLN A 865 1.72 27.24 -7.96
N LEU A 866 0.97 26.28 -8.49
CA LEU A 866 -0.49 26.33 -8.56
C LEU A 866 -1.14 26.33 -7.17
N ASP A 867 -0.63 25.52 -6.26
CA ASP A 867 -1.15 25.44 -4.89
C ASP A 867 -0.87 26.73 -4.10
N ILE A 868 0.31 27.32 -4.28
CA ILE A 868 0.70 28.59 -3.64
C ILE A 868 -0.18 29.72 -4.20
N LEU A 869 -0.41 29.75 -5.51
CA LEU A 869 -1.26 30.75 -6.17
C LEU A 869 -2.71 30.68 -5.67
N ARG A 870 -3.25 29.48 -5.44
CA ARG A 870 -4.56 29.30 -4.81
C ARG A 870 -4.61 29.90 -3.41
N LEU A 871 -3.63 29.58 -2.57
CA LEU A 871 -3.53 30.12 -1.20
C LEU A 871 -3.44 31.66 -1.21
N LYS A 872 -2.61 32.22 -2.09
CA LYS A 872 -2.50 33.67 -2.28
C LYS A 872 -3.85 34.29 -2.64
N ALA A 873 -4.59 33.71 -3.57
CA ALA A 873 -5.91 34.20 -3.96
C ALA A 873 -6.91 34.18 -2.79
N GLN A 874 -6.88 33.13 -1.95
CA GLN A 874 -7.69 33.06 -0.74
C GLN A 874 -7.30 34.13 0.31
N ILE A 875 -6.00 34.40 0.48
CA ILE A 875 -5.49 35.49 1.35
C ILE A 875 -5.95 36.86 0.86
N GLN A 876 -5.87 37.11 -0.45
CA GLN A 876 -6.37 38.35 -1.04
C GLN A 876 -7.88 38.53 -0.78
N ALA A 877 -8.65 37.44 -0.92
CA ALA A 877 -10.08 37.46 -0.62
C ALA A 877 -10.38 37.72 0.87
N SER A 878 -9.62 37.14 1.80
CA SER A 878 -9.81 37.36 3.24
C SER A 878 -9.42 38.78 3.67
N ARG A 879 -8.48 39.43 2.95
CA ARG A 879 -8.14 40.86 3.07
C ARG A 879 -9.18 41.81 2.45
N GLY A 880 -10.20 41.29 1.77
CA GLY A 880 -11.21 42.08 1.06
C GLY A 880 -10.78 42.58 -0.33
N GLN A 881 -9.63 42.12 -0.85
CA GLN A 881 -9.14 42.44 -2.20
C GLN A 881 -9.75 41.50 -3.25
N PHE A 882 -11.07 41.52 -3.39
CA PHE A 882 -11.78 40.54 -4.22
C PHE A 882 -11.40 40.60 -5.71
N LYS A 883 -11.05 41.77 -6.25
CA LYS A 883 -10.61 41.92 -7.65
C LYS A 883 -9.31 41.16 -7.92
N SER A 884 -8.29 41.41 -7.09
CA SER A 884 -7.00 40.72 -7.17
C SER A 884 -7.14 39.21 -6.97
N ALA A 885 -8.01 38.79 -6.03
CA ALA A 885 -8.28 37.37 -5.80
C ALA A 885 -8.87 36.69 -7.05
N VAL A 886 -9.87 37.31 -7.69
CA VAL A 886 -10.49 36.78 -8.92
C VAL A 886 -9.48 36.73 -10.08
N GLU A 887 -8.60 37.73 -10.21
CA GLU A 887 -7.51 37.71 -11.18
C GLU A 887 -6.53 36.56 -10.94
N SER A 888 -6.11 36.35 -9.69
CA SER A 888 -5.25 35.23 -9.31
C SER A 888 -5.89 33.87 -9.61
N PHE A 889 -7.18 33.68 -9.32
CA PHE A 889 -7.92 32.47 -9.68
C PHE A 889 -8.06 32.27 -11.20
N ARG A 890 -8.22 33.35 -11.97
CA ARG A 890 -8.24 33.28 -13.43
C ARG A 890 -6.90 32.80 -13.99
N VAL A 891 -5.78 33.35 -13.50
CA VAL A 891 -4.43 32.91 -13.90
C VAL A 891 -4.21 31.44 -13.53
N LEU A 892 -4.61 31.04 -12.33
CA LEU A 892 -4.53 29.65 -11.86
C LEU A 892 -5.27 28.69 -12.80
N LEU A 893 -6.55 28.96 -13.07
CA LEU A 893 -7.39 28.11 -13.90
C LEU A 893 -6.92 28.08 -15.36
N ALA A 894 -6.44 29.19 -15.92
CA ALA A 894 -5.84 29.22 -17.25
C ALA A 894 -4.58 28.34 -17.32
N THR A 895 -3.73 28.39 -16.29
CA THR A 895 -2.52 27.56 -16.21
C THR A 895 -2.86 26.06 -16.11
N ILE A 896 -3.89 25.71 -15.33
CA ILE A 896 -4.40 24.33 -15.24
C ILE A 896 -4.91 23.85 -16.61
N GLN A 897 -5.67 24.67 -17.34
CA GLN A 897 -6.17 24.32 -18.67
C GLN A 897 -5.04 24.07 -19.68
N VAL A 898 -4.01 24.91 -19.69
CA VAL A 898 -2.83 24.71 -20.55
C VAL A 898 -2.14 23.39 -20.22
N LYS A 899 -1.93 23.09 -18.93
CA LYS A 899 -1.31 21.83 -18.50
C LYS A 899 -2.15 20.59 -18.85
N LYS A 900 -3.48 20.70 -18.81
CA LYS A 900 -4.41 19.60 -19.16
C LYS A 900 -4.30 19.15 -20.62
N GLU A 901 -4.03 20.08 -21.54
CA GLU A 901 -3.83 19.76 -22.96
C GLU A 901 -2.51 19.02 -23.23
N VAL A 902 -1.46 19.33 -22.45
CA VAL A 902 -0.15 18.66 -22.55
C VAL A 902 -0.19 17.21 -22.06
N TRP A 903 -1.13 16.86 -21.18
CA TRP A 903 -1.14 15.58 -20.45
C TRP A 903 -2.20 14.56 -20.88
N LYS A 904 -2.81 14.74 -22.06
CA LYS A 904 -3.64 13.68 -22.68
C LYS A 904 -2.87 12.37 -22.92
N SER A 905 -1.55 12.36 -22.74
CA SER A 905 -0.65 11.21 -22.90
C SER A 905 0.01 10.68 -21.61
N THR A 906 -0.29 11.23 -20.42
CA THR A 906 0.50 10.99 -19.19
C THR A 906 -0.24 10.19 -18.10
N THR A 907 0.50 9.73 -17.08
CA THR A 907 0.11 8.86 -15.96
C THR A 907 -1.11 9.34 -15.13
N CYS A 908 -1.90 8.37 -14.66
CA CYS A 908 -3.23 8.57 -14.04
C CYS A 908 -3.25 9.38 -12.72
N ASN A 909 -2.16 9.42 -11.94
CA ASN A 909 -2.17 10.01 -10.60
C ASN A 909 -1.98 11.54 -10.58
N GLU A 910 -1.10 12.09 -11.42
CA GLU A 910 -0.90 13.55 -11.52
C GLU A 910 -2.19 14.24 -12.01
N VAL A 911 -2.90 13.59 -12.94
CA VAL A 911 -4.19 14.04 -13.45
C VAL A 911 -5.23 14.18 -12.34
N LYS A 912 -5.27 13.25 -11.37
CA LYS A 912 -6.21 13.32 -10.24
C LYS A 912 -5.92 14.48 -9.29
N CYS A 913 -4.64 14.74 -8.98
CA CYS A 913 -4.25 15.86 -8.11
C CYS A 913 -4.64 17.21 -8.75
N LEU A 914 -4.46 17.35 -10.05
CA LEU A 914 -4.84 18.57 -10.79
C LEU A 914 -6.35 18.74 -10.90
N GLN A 915 -7.10 17.66 -11.15
CA GLN A 915 -8.56 17.69 -11.13
C GLN A 915 -9.09 18.13 -9.77
N LYS A 916 -8.50 17.61 -8.69
CA LYS A 916 -8.83 18.03 -7.33
C LYS A 916 -8.57 19.52 -7.15
N LEU A 917 -7.40 20.02 -7.55
CA LEU A 917 -7.04 21.43 -7.45
C LEU A 917 -7.94 22.34 -8.31
N GLU A 918 -8.29 21.91 -9.53
CA GLU A 918 -9.20 22.60 -10.45
C GLU A 918 -10.58 22.77 -9.79
N MET A 919 -11.15 21.67 -9.29
CA MET A 919 -12.43 21.66 -8.59
C MET A 919 -12.41 22.57 -7.36
N ASP A 920 -11.39 22.42 -6.51
CA ASP A 920 -11.20 23.22 -5.30
C ASP A 920 -11.13 24.73 -5.61
N SER A 921 -10.45 25.10 -6.69
CA SER A 921 -10.32 26.49 -7.14
C SER A 921 -11.65 27.07 -7.63
N TRP A 922 -12.45 26.27 -8.35
CA TRP A 922 -13.82 26.66 -8.75
C TRP A 922 -14.73 26.85 -7.53
N LEU A 923 -14.62 26.01 -6.50
CA LEU A 923 -15.40 26.11 -5.27
C LEU A 923 -15.03 27.37 -4.46
N ASP A 924 -13.73 27.67 -4.33
CA ASP A 924 -13.27 28.87 -3.65
C ASP A 924 -13.74 30.14 -4.37
N LEU A 925 -13.67 30.15 -5.71
CA LEU A 925 -14.18 31.23 -6.54
C LEU A 925 -15.71 31.39 -6.40
N ALA A 926 -16.45 30.29 -6.35
CA ALA A 926 -17.90 30.31 -6.12
C ALA A 926 -18.25 30.93 -4.76
N SER A 927 -17.48 30.61 -3.70
CA SER A 927 -17.61 31.20 -2.37
C SER A 927 -17.34 32.72 -2.38
N ILE A 928 -16.34 33.17 -3.14
CA ILE A 928 -16.05 34.59 -3.32
C ILE A 928 -17.20 35.29 -4.05
N TYR A 929 -17.69 34.75 -5.16
CA TYR A 929 -18.83 35.33 -5.88
C TYR A 929 -20.12 35.35 -5.04
N SER A 930 -20.33 34.34 -4.18
CA SER A 930 -21.45 34.33 -3.24
C SER A 930 -21.34 35.46 -2.21
N LYS A 931 -20.14 35.80 -1.74
CA LYS A 931 -19.92 36.96 -0.84
C LYS A 931 -20.11 38.29 -1.54
N LEU A 932 -19.91 38.34 -2.86
CA LEU A 932 -20.15 39.51 -3.71
C LEU A 932 -21.60 39.60 -4.21
N GLU A 933 -22.48 38.69 -3.80
CA GLU A 933 -23.88 38.57 -4.26
C GLU A 933 -24.02 38.36 -5.78
N ALA A 934 -22.95 37.93 -6.46
CA ALA A 934 -22.93 37.58 -7.87
C ALA A 934 -23.43 36.13 -8.07
N TRP A 935 -24.73 35.92 -7.84
CA TRP A 935 -25.34 34.58 -7.79
C TRP A 935 -25.16 33.77 -9.08
N HIS A 936 -25.26 34.42 -10.24
CA HIS A 936 -25.15 33.75 -11.53
C HIS A 936 -23.74 33.16 -11.75
N ASP A 937 -22.71 33.98 -11.53
CA ASP A 937 -21.31 33.57 -11.67
C ASP A 937 -20.93 32.48 -10.64
N SER A 938 -21.45 32.59 -9.42
CA SER A 938 -21.27 31.57 -8.38
C SER A 938 -21.85 30.22 -8.78
N ASN A 939 -23.07 30.19 -9.35
CA ASN A 939 -23.68 28.96 -9.87
C ASN A 939 -22.86 28.34 -11.00
N ILE A 940 -22.37 29.14 -11.95
CA ILE A 940 -21.52 28.64 -13.05
C ILE A 940 -20.25 27.98 -12.52
N CYS A 941 -19.58 28.62 -11.55
CA CYS A 941 -18.36 28.06 -10.95
C CYS A 941 -18.66 26.74 -10.24
N LEU A 942 -19.79 26.67 -9.54
CA LEU A 942 -20.23 25.47 -8.84
C LEU A 942 -20.57 24.32 -9.80
N ASP A 943 -21.30 24.60 -10.89
CA ASP A 943 -21.65 23.60 -11.91
C ASP A 943 -20.38 23.01 -12.55
N LYS A 944 -19.35 23.84 -12.77
CA LYS A 944 -18.03 23.38 -13.22
C LYS A 944 -17.36 22.47 -12.20
N ALA A 945 -17.37 22.83 -10.92
CA ALA A 945 -16.80 21.98 -9.87
C ALA A 945 -17.52 20.62 -9.78
N ILE A 946 -18.86 20.63 -9.81
CA ILE A 946 -19.70 19.42 -9.78
C ILE A 946 -19.47 18.55 -11.02
N SER A 947 -19.18 19.14 -12.18
CA SER A 947 -18.85 18.38 -13.40
C SER A 947 -17.52 17.62 -13.31
N ILE A 948 -16.60 18.03 -12.43
CA ILE A 948 -15.31 17.36 -12.20
C ILE A 948 -15.51 16.20 -11.21
N ASP A 949 -16.06 16.49 -10.03
CA ASP A 949 -16.38 15.47 -9.02
C ASP A 949 -17.74 15.74 -8.37
N PHE A 950 -18.73 14.96 -8.81
CA PHE A 950 -20.10 15.02 -8.30
C PHE A 950 -20.23 14.53 -6.85
N PHE A 951 -19.40 13.56 -6.45
CA PHE A 951 -19.49 12.87 -5.16
C PHE A 951 -18.53 13.45 -4.12
N HIS A 952 -18.15 14.72 -4.24
CA HIS A 952 -17.37 15.40 -3.20
C HIS A 952 -18.29 16.17 -2.23
N PRO A 953 -18.19 15.96 -0.89
CA PRO A 953 -19.03 16.68 0.08
C PRO A 953 -18.88 18.22 0.04
N LYS A 954 -17.69 18.73 -0.31
CA LYS A 954 -17.39 20.16 -0.38
C LYS A 954 -18.22 20.89 -1.44
N CYS A 955 -18.49 20.26 -2.58
CA CYS A 955 -19.34 20.81 -3.64
C CYS A 955 -20.76 21.12 -3.13
N TRP A 956 -21.36 20.14 -2.45
CA TRP A 956 -22.72 20.26 -1.91
C TRP A 956 -22.80 21.17 -0.69
N HIS A 957 -21.72 21.25 0.09
CA HIS A 957 -21.59 22.26 1.14
C HIS A 957 -21.58 23.68 0.58
N VAL A 958 -20.77 23.96 -0.46
CA VAL A 958 -20.76 25.28 -1.11
C VAL A 958 -22.10 25.58 -1.80
N ARG A 959 -22.77 24.57 -2.38
CA ARG A 959 -24.16 24.70 -2.86
C ARG A 959 -25.10 25.14 -1.74
N GLY A 960 -25.02 24.49 -0.58
CA GLY A 960 -25.83 24.83 0.58
C GLY A 960 -25.57 26.25 1.09
N LEU A 961 -24.31 26.68 1.14
CA LEU A 961 -23.93 28.06 1.51
C LEU A 961 -24.50 29.09 0.53
N LEU A 962 -24.44 28.82 -0.77
CA LEU A 962 -25.00 29.69 -1.81
C LEU A 962 -26.53 29.83 -1.66
N LEU A 963 -27.23 28.72 -1.43
CA LEU A 963 -28.68 28.72 -1.21
C LEU A 963 -29.08 29.38 0.12
N GLU A 964 -28.27 29.21 1.16
CA GLU A 964 -28.46 29.89 2.45
C GLU A 964 -28.31 31.41 2.28
N ALA A 965 -27.32 31.87 1.52
CA ALA A 965 -27.12 33.29 1.20
C ALA A 965 -28.28 33.89 0.38
N GLN A 966 -28.98 33.06 -0.40
CA GLN A 966 -30.22 33.42 -1.11
C GLN A 966 -31.49 33.30 -0.24
N PHE A 967 -31.35 32.98 1.04
CA PHE A 967 -32.44 32.74 2.00
C PHE A 967 -33.35 31.53 1.68
N LEU A 968 -32.89 30.60 0.83
CA LEU A 968 -33.61 29.37 0.47
C LEU A 968 -33.30 28.24 1.47
N HIS A 969 -33.74 28.40 2.72
CA HIS A 969 -33.36 27.51 3.83
C HIS A 969 -33.71 26.02 3.63
N LYS A 970 -34.85 25.70 3.00
CA LYS A 970 -35.25 24.29 2.77
C LYS A 970 -34.32 23.59 1.78
N GLU A 971 -33.95 24.28 0.71
CA GLU A 971 -33.06 23.74 -0.32
C GLU A 971 -31.62 23.67 0.20
N ALA A 972 -31.19 24.64 1.01
CA ALA A 972 -29.90 24.60 1.69
C ALA A 972 -29.79 23.38 2.64
N LEU A 973 -30.84 23.07 3.41
CA LEU A 973 -30.87 21.86 4.25
C LEU A 973 -30.76 20.57 3.42
N MET A 974 -31.39 20.52 2.24
CA MET A 974 -31.27 19.38 1.32
C MET A 974 -29.85 19.24 0.76
N ALA A 975 -29.20 20.36 0.41
CA ALA A 975 -27.81 20.32 -0.07
C ALA A 975 -26.84 19.86 1.03
N PHE A 976 -27.00 20.35 2.27
CA PHE A 976 -26.17 19.90 3.38
C PHE A 976 -26.45 18.45 3.80
N SER A 977 -27.70 17.99 3.74
CA SER A 977 -28.02 16.59 4.00
C SER A 977 -27.43 15.67 2.94
N PHE A 978 -27.38 16.10 1.68
CA PHE A 978 -26.67 15.38 0.62
C PHE A 978 -25.17 15.31 0.90
N ALA A 979 -24.53 16.42 1.31
CA ALA A 979 -23.12 16.41 1.70
C ALA A 979 -22.82 15.38 2.82
N LEU A 980 -23.68 15.30 3.83
CA LEU A 980 -23.55 14.34 4.93
C LEU A 980 -23.92 12.90 4.55
N SER A 981 -24.72 12.70 3.50
CA SER A 981 -24.98 11.37 2.94
C SER A 981 -23.76 10.82 2.20
N ILE A 982 -22.93 11.70 1.64
CA ILE A 982 -21.64 11.35 1.02
C ILE A 982 -20.60 11.08 2.11
N ASP A 983 -20.41 12.05 3.01
CA ASP A 983 -19.46 11.95 4.12
C ASP A 983 -20.14 12.29 5.46
N PRO A 984 -20.50 11.26 6.26
CA PRO A 984 -21.17 11.46 7.54
C PRO A 984 -20.35 12.24 8.56
N ASP A 985 -19.02 12.31 8.41
CA ASP A 985 -18.11 12.99 9.34
C ASP A 985 -17.76 14.42 8.86
N TYR A 986 -18.40 14.92 7.80
CA TYR A 986 -18.10 16.23 7.23
C TYR A 986 -18.62 17.39 8.11
N VAL A 987 -17.74 17.89 8.98
CA VAL A 987 -18.03 18.91 10.01
C VAL A 987 -18.65 20.20 9.46
N PRO A 988 -18.16 20.83 8.36
CA PRO A 988 -18.70 22.10 7.89
C PRO A 988 -20.20 22.05 7.54
N ALA A 989 -20.70 20.94 7.00
CA ALA A 989 -22.12 20.77 6.71
C ALA A 989 -22.95 20.60 8.00
N MET A 990 -22.46 19.85 9.00
CA MET A 990 -23.15 19.72 10.30
C MET A 990 -23.35 21.09 10.96
N VAL A 991 -22.30 21.92 10.95
CA VAL A 991 -22.31 23.26 11.55
C VAL A 991 -23.28 24.18 10.83
N CYS A 992 -23.33 24.15 9.50
CA CYS A 992 -24.27 24.98 8.73
C CYS A 992 -25.73 24.52 8.88
N MET A 993 -26.00 23.20 8.89
CA MET A 993 -27.34 22.69 9.19
C MET A 993 -27.79 23.11 10.60
N ALA A 994 -26.92 22.99 11.60
CA ALA A 994 -27.24 23.42 12.96
C ALA A 994 -27.54 24.92 13.04
N GLY A 995 -26.84 25.75 12.24
CA GLY A 995 -27.12 27.18 12.10
C GLY A 995 -28.51 27.47 11.54
N ILE A 996 -28.93 26.76 10.49
CA ILE A 996 -30.27 26.89 9.91
C ILE A 996 -31.35 26.37 10.87
N LEU A 997 -31.12 25.20 11.50
CA LEU A 997 -32.04 24.62 12.48
C LEU A 997 -32.24 25.56 13.67
N ARG A 998 -31.18 26.22 14.16
CA ARG A 998 -31.29 27.26 15.19
C ARG A 998 -32.22 28.40 14.77
N ASN A 999 -32.14 28.85 13.52
CA ASN A 999 -33.01 29.93 13.01
C ASN A 999 -34.47 29.50 12.92
N ILE A 1000 -34.75 28.21 12.68
CA ILE A 1000 -36.11 27.65 12.66
C ILE A 1000 -36.70 27.57 14.08
N GLY A 1001 -35.90 27.23 15.09
CA GLY A 1001 -36.29 27.26 16.50
C GLY A 1001 -37.20 26.10 16.97
N GLY A 1002 -37.60 26.14 18.24
CA GLY A 1002 -38.43 25.11 18.87
C GLY A 1002 -37.70 23.77 19.09
N ASN A 1003 -38.33 22.64 18.76
CA ASN A 1003 -37.76 21.29 18.93
C ASN A 1003 -36.46 21.07 18.12
N SER A 1004 -36.22 21.88 17.08
CA SER A 1004 -35.03 21.80 16.24
C SER A 1004 -33.73 22.21 16.95
N LEU A 1005 -33.80 22.96 18.07
CA LEU A 1005 -32.64 23.34 18.87
C LEU A 1005 -31.92 22.13 19.46
N SER A 1006 -32.68 21.14 19.91
CA SER A 1006 -32.14 19.88 20.45
C SER A 1006 -31.34 19.10 19.39
N ILE A 1007 -31.84 19.09 18.15
CA ILE A 1007 -31.21 18.46 16.99
C ILE A 1007 -29.94 19.24 16.61
N ALA A 1008 -30.03 20.57 16.53
CA ALA A 1008 -28.89 21.44 16.26
C ALA A 1008 -27.76 21.23 17.28
N ARG A 1009 -28.08 21.15 18.58
CA ARG A 1009 -27.12 20.86 19.64
C ARG A 1009 -26.43 19.51 19.46
N THR A 1010 -27.16 18.51 18.98
CA THR A 1010 -26.60 17.17 18.72
C THR A 1010 -25.61 17.20 17.55
N TYR A 1011 -25.98 17.86 16.44
CA TYR A 1011 -25.06 18.10 15.33
C TYR A 1011 -23.81 18.86 15.78
N LEU A 1012 -23.94 19.89 16.61
CA LEU A 1012 -22.81 20.68 17.11
C LEU A 1012 -21.91 19.90 18.06
N ARG A 1013 -22.47 19.07 18.95
CA ARG A 1013 -21.67 18.18 19.82
C ARG A 1013 -20.92 17.13 19.01
N ASN A 1014 -21.54 16.58 17.96
CA ASN A 1014 -20.87 15.66 17.05
C ASN A 1014 -19.76 16.36 16.25
N ALA A 1015 -20.03 17.56 15.72
CA ALA A 1015 -19.05 18.39 15.05
C ALA A 1015 -17.84 18.70 15.94
N LEU A 1016 -18.07 19.11 17.19
CA LEU A 1016 -17.00 19.41 18.15
C LEU A 1016 -16.26 18.16 18.65
N ARG A 1017 -16.89 16.99 18.62
CA ARG A 1017 -16.21 15.72 18.88
C ARG A 1017 -15.19 15.40 17.78
N LEU A 1018 -15.52 15.68 16.53
CA LEU A 1018 -14.65 15.47 15.37
C LEU A 1018 -13.57 16.56 15.28
N GLU A 1019 -13.98 17.83 15.31
CA GLU A 1019 -13.12 19.01 15.25
C GLU A 1019 -13.35 19.95 16.44
N PRO A 1020 -12.66 19.75 17.57
CA PRO A 1020 -12.80 20.64 18.73
C PRO A 1020 -12.32 22.07 18.48
N THR A 1021 -11.49 22.28 17.46
CA THR A 1021 -10.91 23.59 17.13
C THR A 1021 -11.80 24.42 16.21
N HIS A 1022 -12.98 23.91 15.82
CA HIS A 1022 -13.89 24.60 14.90
C HIS A 1022 -14.64 25.75 15.60
N HIS A 1023 -14.14 26.98 15.44
CA HIS A 1023 -14.65 28.16 16.15
C HIS A 1023 -16.14 28.46 15.86
N ARG A 1024 -16.62 28.23 14.63
CA ARG A 1024 -18.02 28.47 14.24
C ARG A 1024 -18.99 27.50 14.94
N ALA A 1025 -18.54 26.29 15.26
CA ALA A 1025 -19.35 25.29 15.95
C ALA A 1025 -19.57 25.73 17.41
N TRP A 1026 -18.52 26.20 18.09
CA TRP A 1026 -18.62 26.81 19.42
C TRP A 1026 -19.53 28.03 19.44
N LEU A 1027 -19.42 28.90 18.43
CA LEU A 1027 -20.29 30.09 18.31
C LEU A 1027 -21.76 29.70 18.17
N ILE A 1028 -22.09 28.78 17.27
CA ILE A 1028 -23.49 28.36 17.06
C ILE A 1028 -23.99 27.60 18.29
N LEU A 1029 -23.15 26.80 18.96
CA LEU A 1029 -23.50 26.12 20.21
C LEU A 1029 -23.82 27.12 21.32
N GLY A 1030 -23.01 28.15 21.51
CA GLY A 1030 -23.29 29.23 22.46
C GLY A 1030 -24.60 29.94 22.15
N LEU A 1031 -24.92 30.17 20.87
CA LEU A 1031 -26.20 30.76 20.46
C LEU A 1031 -27.39 29.83 20.73
N VAL A 1032 -27.24 28.52 20.53
CA VAL A 1032 -28.27 27.52 20.88
C VAL A 1032 -28.49 27.47 22.39
N LEU A 1033 -27.42 27.41 23.19
CA LEU A 1033 -27.48 27.39 24.66
C LEU A 1033 -28.08 28.68 25.22
N LYS A 1034 -27.78 29.84 24.61
CA LYS A 1034 -28.40 31.12 24.95
C LYS A 1034 -29.91 31.10 24.69
N ALA A 1035 -30.35 30.50 23.57
CA ALA A 1035 -31.77 30.35 23.26
C ALA A 1035 -32.47 29.35 24.21
N GLU A 1036 -31.75 28.35 24.72
CA GLU A 1036 -32.22 27.38 25.73
C GLU A 1036 -32.24 27.95 27.17
N GLY A 1037 -31.55 29.08 27.42
CA GLY A 1037 -31.50 29.76 28.73
C GLY A 1037 -30.24 29.49 29.57
N SER A 1038 -29.32 28.64 29.10
CA SER A 1038 -28.05 28.31 29.79
C SER A 1038 -26.97 29.38 29.52
N LEU A 1039 -27.09 30.54 30.19
CA LEU A 1039 -26.24 31.70 29.92
C LEU A 1039 -24.74 31.49 30.25
N GLN A 1040 -24.42 30.74 31.30
CA GLN A 1040 -23.03 30.53 31.71
C GLN A 1040 -22.27 29.66 30.71
N GLU A 1041 -22.83 28.50 30.34
CA GLU A 1041 -22.24 27.62 29.32
C GLU A 1041 -22.15 28.31 27.96
N ALA A 1042 -23.14 29.17 27.63
CA ALA A 1042 -23.09 29.99 26.43
C ALA A 1042 -21.92 30.98 26.45
N ALA A 1043 -21.66 31.64 27.59
CA ALA A 1043 -20.51 32.54 27.74
C ALA A 1043 -19.17 31.82 27.57
N ASP A 1044 -19.03 30.62 28.14
CA ASP A 1044 -17.84 29.79 27.97
C ASP A 1044 -17.64 29.37 26.51
N CYS A 1045 -18.73 29.00 25.81
CA CYS A 1045 -18.70 28.71 24.38
C CYS A 1045 -18.29 29.92 23.54
N PHE A 1046 -18.78 31.12 23.86
CA PHE A 1046 -18.39 32.34 23.15
C PHE A 1046 -16.93 32.71 23.37
N LYS A 1047 -16.42 32.52 24.59
CA LYS A 1047 -15.01 32.71 24.90
C LYS A 1047 -14.13 31.75 24.08
N ALA A 1048 -14.47 30.45 24.09
CA ALA A 1048 -13.76 29.46 23.29
C ALA A 1048 -13.83 29.77 21.79
N ALA A 1049 -15.00 30.18 21.27
CA ALA A 1049 -15.17 30.57 19.87
C ALA A 1049 -14.32 31.78 19.49
N TYR A 1050 -14.19 32.76 20.38
CA TYR A 1050 -13.35 33.94 20.16
C TYR A 1050 -11.87 33.57 20.10
N GLU A 1051 -11.37 32.86 21.11
CA GLU A 1051 -9.97 32.42 21.20
C GLU A 1051 -9.58 31.55 19.98
N LEU A 1052 -10.45 30.62 19.58
CA LEU A 1052 -10.18 29.76 18.41
C LEU A 1052 -10.27 30.51 17.07
N ARG A 1053 -11.10 31.56 16.97
CA ARG A 1053 -11.20 32.37 15.76
C ARG A 1053 -9.90 33.14 15.52
N GLU A 1054 -9.30 33.70 16.57
CA GLU A 1054 -8.02 34.41 16.45
C GLU A 1054 -6.89 33.51 15.95
N LEU A 1055 -6.99 32.19 16.20
CA LEU A 1055 -6.01 31.17 15.82
C LEU A 1055 -6.39 30.37 14.55
N SER A 1056 -7.45 30.80 13.84
CA SER A 1056 -7.98 30.07 12.69
C SER A 1056 -7.24 30.42 11.39
N PRO A 1057 -6.68 29.43 10.66
CA PRO A 1057 -6.09 29.63 9.35
C PRO A 1057 -7.18 29.82 8.30
N ILE A 1058 -6.78 30.36 7.14
CA ILE A 1058 -7.68 30.52 5.99
C ILE A 1058 -8.15 29.19 5.42
N GLN A 1059 -7.25 28.21 5.37
CA GLN A 1059 -7.52 26.82 5.00
C GLN A 1059 -7.18 25.95 6.20
N ASP A 1060 -8.01 24.96 6.51
CA ASP A 1060 -7.72 24.10 7.65
C ASP A 1060 -6.43 23.31 7.42
N PHE A 1061 -5.63 23.18 8.48
CA PHE A 1061 -4.34 22.49 8.38
C PHE A 1061 -4.50 21.02 7.98
N SER A 1062 -5.71 20.44 8.17
CA SER A 1062 -6.03 19.04 7.90
C SER A 1062 -6.07 18.72 6.41
N GLU A 1063 -6.24 19.73 5.56
CA GLU A 1063 -6.17 19.60 4.10
C GLU A 1063 -4.72 19.39 3.60
N GLN A 1064 -3.71 19.60 4.46
CA GLN A 1064 -2.30 19.33 4.16
C GLN A 1064 -1.81 18.01 4.75
N LEU A 1065 -0.92 17.32 4.01
CA LEU A 1065 -0.31 16.07 4.45
C LEU A 1065 0.79 16.33 5.52
N PRO A 1066 0.92 15.43 6.52
CA PRO A 1066 1.83 15.61 7.65
C PRO A 1066 3.30 15.32 7.34
N ILE A 1067 3.63 14.85 6.12
CA ILE A 1067 5.00 14.55 5.69
C ILE A 1067 5.28 15.14 4.31
N MET A 1068 6.45 15.77 4.15
CA MET A 1068 7.04 16.04 2.84
C MET A 1068 7.62 14.73 2.31
N LEU A 1069 7.06 14.21 1.23
CA LEU A 1069 7.52 12.96 0.65
C LEU A 1069 8.19 13.28 -0.68
N HIS A 1070 9.51 13.40 -0.65
CA HIS A 1070 10.34 13.21 -1.82
C HIS A 1070 11.13 11.90 -1.68
#